data_AF-A0A3B8PIQ3-F1
#
_entry.id   AF-A0A3B8PIQ3-F1
#
_cell.length_a   1.000
_cell.length_b   1.000
_cell.length_c   1.000
_cell.angle_alpha   90.00
_cell.angle_beta   90.00
_cell.angle_gamma   90.00
#
_symmetry.space_group_name_H-M   'P 1'
#
loop_
_entity.id
_entity.type
_entity.pdbx_description
1 polymer ?
#
loop_
_entity_poly.entity_id
_entity_poly.type
_entity_poly.pdbx_seq_one_letter_code
_entity_poly.pdbx_strand_id
1 'polypeptide(L)'
;RRRREQVPERVATLRTVGSATEYTGDTRYRVGDSESVRAWFAETTVKMTRKRRPPRQVRRGIRVTAAANESQAFQLVLTPTSATTLDSVTLSAVTGSGRTISMRTAEVNLVEYVPIRTGSFITPARVGGDVGDPLLPLDRPVKLDPLDGNRAVWITVHVPAGTPAGIYKGTLRVAFKDEGLDVPFELEVYGFELPEFASFGSDMGGQYMVKQLNHLNKNPQRVIDYHGVSSKSDILKLTRGYYDRMAASKFYPKNTALLTEIGMNWTPPPAGFNVDRPGNFIKLKDWDFTRFNAELDHFINGRKVNSLCLLHTNPTACNHFNHLPGAPLDGPAISSPHTSMGWQTWRKMTIVAYDKPKSSKSVVEVTRKQFDNVVMQFFRRTARELDKHGWLDRVHVLIDETENPVRLAHFLKLLKSDPLTARIRVVACMQGLGLMDPGSPGNEGLKEFPFPKLIDTYCPEIDENYDRWMPYYFEDYKIPRDRRKLWCYIVATSRIAIDTPGINNRVLALDVFQRGGSGVLMWESFGWDHLYGGSMDPWKDPYTRHANGSLAFFYPPRRSPGSKKADFTITPSLRLATFRESVDDFEYARILEDLVKAGRKKSVDTAEAERALSDIRRFFPQNTNWSQNDAWFLELRDRMARQIVALRSRLDG
;
A
#
# COMPACT_ATOMS: atom_id res chain seq x y z
N ARG A 1 8.12 31.90 -9.40
CA ARG A 1 9.55 32.26 -9.57
C ARG A 1 10.35 30.97 -9.71
N ARG A 2 10.87 30.62 -10.89
CA ARG A 2 11.80 29.47 -11.02
C ARG A 2 13.11 29.86 -10.33
N ARG A 3 13.40 29.31 -9.14
CA ARG A 3 14.73 29.45 -8.54
C ARG A 3 15.73 28.80 -9.50
N ARG A 4 16.77 29.54 -9.90
CA ARG A 4 17.89 28.97 -10.65
C ARG A 4 18.63 28.01 -9.74
N GLU A 5 19.00 26.84 -10.26
CA GLU A 5 19.87 25.89 -9.54
C GLU A 5 21.17 26.61 -9.17
N GLN A 6 21.52 26.60 -7.88
CA GLN A 6 22.87 26.94 -7.46
C GLN A 6 23.79 25.81 -7.97
N VAL A 7 24.72 26.16 -8.85
CA VAL A 7 25.79 25.26 -9.26
C VAL A 7 26.61 24.93 -8.00
N PRO A 8 27.01 23.66 -7.78
CA PRO A 8 27.84 23.31 -6.62
C PRO A 8 29.11 24.16 -6.57
N GLU A 9 29.42 24.75 -5.41
CA GLU A 9 30.66 25.54 -5.21
C GLU A 9 31.94 24.70 -5.34
N ARG A 10 31.80 23.36 -5.32
CA ARG A 10 32.91 22.42 -5.43
C ARG A 10 32.66 21.45 -6.57
N VAL A 11 33.62 21.39 -7.48
CA VAL A 11 33.65 20.45 -8.60
C VAL A 11 34.69 19.37 -8.28
N ALA A 12 34.28 18.10 -8.33
CA ALA A 12 35.22 16.98 -8.21
C ALA A 12 35.88 16.70 -9.56
N THR A 13 37.20 16.53 -9.59
CA THR A 13 37.91 16.08 -10.79
C THR A 13 37.77 14.56 -10.91
N LEU A 14 37.10 14.09 -11.96
CA LEU A 14 37.01 12.67 -12.30
C LEU A 14 38.41 12.17 -12.68
N ARG A 15 39.08 11.43 -11.79
CA ARG A 15 40.47 11.01 -11.99
C ARG A 15 40.61 9.84 -12.97
N THR A 16 39.65 8.93 -12.98
CA THR A 16 39.63 7.75 -13.84
C THR A 16 38.19 7.32 -14.10
N VAL A 17 37.94 6.81 -15.31
CA VAL A 17 36.70 6.10 -15.66
C VAL A 17 37.08 4.67 -15.98
N GLY A 18 36.61 3.73 -15.16
CA GLY A 18 36.75 2.30 -15.41
C GLY A 18 35.42 1.68 -15.85
N SER A 19 35.45 0.40 -16.25
CA SER A 19 34.22 -0.37 -16.47
C SER A 19 33.42 -0.44 -15.17
N ALA A 20 32.21 0.12 -15.17
CA ALA A 20 31.33 0.04 -14.01
C ALA A 20 30.83 -1.40 -13.83
N THR A 21 31.14 -2.01 -12.69
CA THR A 21 30.55 -3.28 -12.27
C THR A 21 29.51 -3.03 -11.19
N GLU A 22 28.38 -3.72 -11.27
CA GLU A 22 27.35 -3.71 -10.21
C GLU A 22 27.99 -4.12 -8.88
N TYR A 23 27.93 -3.25 -7.87
CA TYR A 23 28.31 -3.59 -6.51
C TYR A 23 27.14 -4.36 -5.87
N THR A 24 27.36 -5.65 -5.62
CA THR A 24 26.31 -6.53 -5.10
C THR A 24 26.33 -6.66 -3.59
N GLY A 25 27.41 -6.24 -2.92
CA GLY A 25 27.60 -6.46 -1.48
C GLY A 25 27.19 -7.88 -1.07
N ASP A 26 26.37 -7.97 -0.03
CA ASP A 26 25.77 -9.23 0.45
C ASP A 26 24.32 -9.44 -0.02
N THR A 27 23.87 -8.79 -1.12
CA THR A 27 22.51 -9.00 -1.67
C THR A 27 22.33 -10.40 -2.26
N ARG A 28 23.42 -11.09 -2.59
CA ARG A 28 23.38 -12.45 -3.15
C ARG A 28 24.68 -13.21 -2.94
N TYR A 29 24.59 -14.47 -2.51
CA TYR A 29 25.74 -15.35 -2.35
C TYR A 29 25.32 -16.82 -2.30
N ARG A 30 26.20 -17.74 -2.71
CA ARG A 30 25.97 -19.19 -2.60
C ARG A 30 26.04 -19.62 -1.14
N VAL A 31 25.18 -20.56 -0.76
CA VAL A 31 25.06 -21.06 0.63
C VAL A 31 25.27 -22.57 0.75
N GLY A 32 25.23 -23.30 -0.36
CA GLY A 32 25.51 -24.72 -0.42
C GLY A 32 25.05 -25.32 -1.74
N ASP A 33 25.53 -26.52 -2.04
CA ASP A 33 25.10 -27.30 -3.20
C ASP A 33 24.69 -28.69 -2.67
N SER A 34 23.63 -29.26 -3.21
CA SER A 34 23.31 -30.69 -3.14
C SER A 34 23.87 -31.39 -4.40
N GLU A 35 23.67 -32.69 -4.56
CA GLU A 35 24.03 -33.41 -5.80
C GLU A 35 23.27 -32.87 -7.01
N SER A 36 21.99 -32.51 -6.82
CA SER A 36 21.09 -32.10 -7.90
C SER A 36 20.85 -30.60 -8.02
N VAL A 37 21.23 -29.79 -7.02
CA VAL A 37 20.85 -28.37 -6.95
C VAL A 37 21.95 -27.51 -6.35
N ARG A 38 22.25 -26.39 -7.01
CA ARG A 38 23.01 -25.29 -6.41
C ARG A 38 22.09 -24.31 -5.70
N ALA A 39 22.29 -24.12 -4.40
CA ALA A 39 21.49 -23.22 -3.57
C ALA A 39 22.22 -21.90 -3.26
N TRP A 40 21.49 -20.79 -3.36
CA TRP A 40 22.04 -19.47 -3.08
C TRP A 40 21.01 -18.53 -2.46
N PHE A 41 21.49 -17.67 -1.57
CA PHE A 41 20.73 -16.59 -0.97
C PHE A 41 20.59 -15.44 -1.98
N ALA A 42 19.40 -14.86 -2.01
CA ALA A 42 19.14 -13.59 -2.67
C ALA A 42 18.26 -12.73 -1.77
N GLU A 43 18.60 -11.46 -1.65
CA GLU A 43 17.80 -10.47 -0.94
C GLU A 43 16.49 -10.16 -1.72
N THR A 44 15.50 -9.59 -1.05
CA THR A 44 14.18 -9.24 -1.61
C THR A 44 14.24 -8.30 -2.81
N THR A 45 15.26 -7.45 -2.91
CA THR A 45 15.47 -6.55 -4.06
C THR A 45 16.02 -7.25 -5.30
N VAL A 46 16.54 -8.47 -5.14
CA VAL A 46 17.13 -9.24 -6.25
C VAL A 46 16.00 -9.86 -7.08
N LYS A 47 15.62 -9.18 -8.16
CA LYS A 47 14.60 -9.70 -9.10
C LYS A 47 14.99 -11.05 -9.70
N MET A 48 14.16 -12.06 -9.49
CA MET A 48 14.47 -13.38 -10.01
C MET A 48 13.99 -13.55 -11.45
N THR A 49 14.85 -14.15 -12.28
CA THR A 49 14.48 -14.71 -13.58
C THR A 49 15.00 -16.13 -13.67
N ARG A 50 14.36 -16.96 -14.50
CA ARG A 50 14.81 -18.35 -14.76
C ARG A 50 16.28 -18.44 -15.16
N LYS A 51 16.80 -17.43 -15.85
CA LYS A 51 18.15 -17.41 -16.44
C LYS A 51 19.18 -16.65 -15.61
N ARG A 52 18.82 -16.11 -14.43
CA ARG A 52 19.75 -15.32 -13.60
C ARG A 52 20.93 -16.19 -13.18
N ARG A 53 22.16 -15.72 -13.37
CA ARG A 53 23.36 -16.51 -13.04
C ARG A 53 23.55 -16.59 -11.52
N PRO A 54 23.91 -17.76 -10.97
CA PRO A 54 24.30 -17.87 -9.57
C PRO A 54 25.50 -16.96 -9.24
N PRO A 55 25.54 -16.39 -8.03
CA PRO A 55 26.66 -15.57 -7.59
C PRO A 55 27.95 -16.41 -7.42
N ARG A 56 29.10 -15.76 -7.59
CA ARG A 56 30.42 -16.39 -7.36
C ARG A 56 30.79 -16.46 -5.89
N GLN A 57 30.37 -15.46 -5.12
CA GLN A 57 30.62 -15.37 -3.70
C GLN A 57 29.93 -16.52 -2.96
N VAL A 58 30.63 -17.11 -1.99
CA VAL A 58 30.14 -18.21 -1.15
C VAL A 58 30.16 -17.76 0.31
N ARG A 59 29.10 -18.08 1.05
CA ARG A 59 29.02 -17.93 2.51
C ARG A 59 28.60 -19.26 3.13
N ARG A 60 28.92 -19.45 4.40
CA ARG A 60 28.60 -20.68 5.14
C ARG A 60 27.09 -20.85 5.41
N GLY A 61 26.34 -19.77 5.42
CA GLY A 61 24.92 -19.79 5.78
C GLY A 61 24.23 -18.47 5.44
N ILE A 62 22.96 -18.39 5.81
CA ILE A 62 22.09 -17.24 5.59
C ILE A 62 22.08 -16.39 6.84
N ARG A 63 22.28 -15.07 6.68
CA ARG A 63 22.13 -14.09 7.75
C ARG A 63 21.01 -13.10 7.40
N VAL A 64 20.10 -12.90 8.35
CA VAL A 64 19.01 -11.92 8.28
C VAL A 64 19.09 -11.01 9.50
N THR A 65 18.76 -9.72 9.32
CA THR A 65 18.75 -8.74 10.42
C THR A 65 17.37 -8.10 10.53
N ALA A 66 16.82 -8.02 11.74
CA ALA A 66 15.49 -7.47 11.97
C ALA A 66 15.37 -6.75 13.32
N ALA A 67 14.43 -5.83 13.44
CA ALA A 67 13.98 -5.32 14.74
C ALA A 67 12.98 -6.29 15.40
N ALA A 68 12.70 -6.11 16.70
CA ALA A 68 11.55 -6.78 17.29
C ALA A 68 10.24 -6.25 16.65
N ASN A 69 9.21 -7.10 16.59
CA ASN A 69 7.93 -6.81 15.92
C ASN A 69 8.04 -6.52 14.40
N GLU A 70 9.11 -6.99 13.76
CA GLU A 70 9.33 -6.87 12.32
C GLU A 70 9.12 -8.21 11.60
N SER A 71 8.75 -8.16 10.31
CA SER A 71 8.91 -9.31 9.42
C SER A 71 10.00 -9.01 8.41
N GLN A 72 10.91 -9.95 8.16
CA GLN A 72 11.92 -9.82 7.11
C GLN A 72 11.84 -11.01 6.17
N ALA A 73 11.94 -10.75 4.88
CA ALA A 73 11.96 -11.79 3.89
C ALA A 73 13.32 -11.96 3.22
N PHE A 74 13.50 -13.10 2.57
CA PHE A 74 14.60 -13.38 1.66
C PHE A 74 14.21 -14.47 0.68
N GLN A 75 15.04 -14.69 -0.34
CA GLN A 75 14.88 -15.75 -1.32
C GLN A 75 15.97 -16.81 -1.13
N LEU A 76 15.54 -18.07 -1.03
CA LEU A 76 16.40 -19.22 -1.30
C LEU A 76 16.21 -19.60 -2.77
N VAL A 77 17.27 -19.47 -3.56
CA VAL A 77 17.24 -19.78 -4.99
C VAL A 77 17.90 -21.13 -5.24
N LEU A 78 17.18 -21.98 -5.95
CA LEU A 78 17.55 -23.32 -6.33
C LEU A 78 17.83 -23.33 -7.83
N THR A 79 19.08 -23.53 -8.21
CA THR A 79 19.52 -23.69 -9.59
C THR A 79 19.79 -25.18 -9.85
N PRO A 80 18.87 -25.91 -10.52
CA PRO A 80 19.02 -27.35 -10.72
C PRO A 80 20.21 -27.67 -11.64
N THR A 81 21.01 -28.65 -11.25
CA THR A 81 22.10 -29.25 -12.05
C THR A 81 21.69 -30.59 -12.64
N SER A 82 20.74 -31.28 -12.03
CA SER A 82 20.02 -32.44 -12.57
C SER A 82 18.53 -32.36 -12.22
N ALA A 83 17.70 -33.18 -12.87
CA ALA A 83 16.27 -33.20 -12.59
C ALA A 83 15.98 -33.84 -11.23
N THR A 84 15.18 -33.17 -10.40
CA THR A 84 14.78 -33.65 -9.07
C THR A 84 13.42 -33.07 -8.66
N THR A 85 12.95 -33.37 -7.47
CA THR A 85 11.75 -32.78 -6.87
C THR A 85 12.11 -32.14 -5.55
N LEU A 86 11.74 -30.87 -5.36
CA LEU A 86 11.75 -30.20 -4.06
C LEU A 86 10.50 -30.63 -3.29
N ASP A 87 10.67 -31.29 -2.16
CA ASP A 87 9.57 -31.77 -1.33
C ASP A 87 9.16 -30.75 -0.28
N SER A 88 10.14 -30.12 0.39
CA SER A 88 9.86 -29.08 1.38
C SER A 88 11.05 -28.17 1.64
N VAL A 89 10.75 -26.96 2.14
CA VAL A 89 11.72 -26.04 2.74
C VAL A 89 11.20 -25.68 4.12
N THR A 90 11.97 -25.99 5.17
CA THR A 90 11.54 -25.77 6.55
C THR A 90 12.63 -25.06 7.35
N LEU A 91 12.23 -24.02 8.09
CA LEU A 91 13.13 -23.31 8.99
C LEU A 91 12.95 -23.85 10.41
N SER A 92 14.04 -24.28 11.06
CA SER A 92 13.98 -24.70 12.45
C SER A 92 13.63 -23.52 13.37
N ALA A 93 13.20 -23.82 14.60
CA ALA A 93 13.24 -22.79 15.65
C ALA A 93 14.66 -22.22 15.76
N VAL A 94 14.76 -20.94 16.06
CA VAL A 94 16.05 -20.25 16.26
C VAL A 94 16.24 -19.93 17.74
N THR A 95 17.44 -20.14 18.26
CA THR A 95 17.76 -19.97 19.69
C THR A 95 18.94 -19.02 19.86
N GLY A 96 18.82 -18.09 20.79
CA GLY A 96 19.79 -17.04 21.05
C GLY A 96 19.36 -16.18 22.23
N SER A 97 20.31 -15.52 22.90
CA SER A 97 20.02 -14.57 23.99
C SER A 97 19.00 -15.08 25.04
N GLY A 98 19.08 -16.37 25.40
CA GLY A 98 18.16 -17.00 26.38
C GLY A 98 16.71 -17.20 25.92
N ARG A 99 16.40 -17.01 24.63
CA ARG A 99 15.06 -17.18 24.07
C ARG A 99 15.09 -18.07 22.82
N THR A 100 14.00 -18.80 22.61
CA THR A 100 13.75 -19.55 21.38
C THR A 100 12.56 -18.93 20.64
N ILE A 101 12.75 -18.66 19.35
CA ILE A 101 11.71 -18.15 18.46
C ILE A 101 11.25 -19.31 17.59
N SER A 102 9.97 -19.66 17.72
CA SER A 102 9.34 -20.65 16.85
C SER A 102 9.22 -20.08 15.43
N MET A 103 9.66 -20.84 14.43
CA MET A 103 9.53 -20.49 13.02
C MET A 103 8.30 -21.13 12.35
N ARG A 104 7.35 -21.65 13.15
CA ARG A 104 6.09 -22.22 12.65
C ARG A 104 5.19 -21.21 11.94
N THR A 105 5.36 -19.92 12.26
CA THR A 105 4.61 -18.83 11.62
C THR A 105 5.32 -18.29 10.38
N ALA A 106 6.55 -18.74 10.08
CA ALA A 106 7.25 -18.29 8.89
C ALA A 106 6.49 -18.70 7.63
N GLU A 107 6.34 -17.77 6.70
CA GLU A 107 5.70 -18.04 5.41
C GLU A 107 6.75 -18.55 4.42
N VAL A 108 6.47 -19.69 3.79
CA VAL A 108 7.35 -20.29 2.78
C VAL A 108 6.55 -20.40 1.48
N ASN A 109 6.90 -19.57 0.51
CA ASN A 109 6.19 -19.45 -0.74
C ASN A 109 7.10 -19.76 -1.93
N LEU A 110 6.62 -20.54 -2.90
CA LEU A 110 7.22 -20.64 -4.22
C LEU A 110 7.02 -19.33 -4.98
N VAL A 111 8.10 -18.79 -5.53
CA VAL A 111 8.04 -17.68 -6.48
C VAL A 111 7.72 -18.24 -7.86
N GLU A 112 6.51 -17.98 -8.33
CA GLU A 112 6.11 -18.26 -9.71
C GLU A 112 6.53 -17.12 -10.64
N TYR A 113 6.65 -17.44 -11.93
CA TYR A 113 7.12 -16.52 -12.94
C TYR A 113 6.01 -16.14 -13.91
N VAL A 114 6.00 -14.86 -14.30
CA VAL A 114 5.11 -14.32 -15.34
C VAL A 114 5.92 -13.84 -16.54
N PRO A 115 5.40 -14.02 -17.77
CA PRO A 115 6.12 -13.62 -18.97
C PRO A 115 5.99 -12.10 -19.20
N ILE A 116 7.12 -11.41 -19.30
CA ILE A 116 7.19 -10.01 -19.71
C ILE A 116 7.28 -9.94 -21.24
N ARG A 117 6.12 -9.71 -21.88
CA ARG A 117 5.99 -9.61 -23.35
C ARG A 117 6.16 -8.18 -23.84
N THR A 118 5.66 -7.23 -23.06
CA THR A 118 5.75 -5.80 -23.32
C THR A 118 6.52 -5.16 -22.18
N GLY A 119 7.63 -4.48 -22.48
CA GLY A 119 8.41 -3.78 -21.46
C GLY A 119 7.69 -2.53 -20.95
N SER A 120 7.73 -2.27 -19.65
CA SER A 120 7.17 -1.07 -19.03
C SER A 120 7.86 0.19 -19.55
N PHE A 121 7.11 1.18 -20.03
CA PHE A 121 7.71 2.39 -20.61
C PHE A 121 8.17 3.41 -19.55
N ILE A 122 7.74 3.26 -18.30
CA ILE A 122 8.00 4.20 -17.19
C ILE A 122 9.40 4.10 -16.57
N THR A 123 10.28 3.24 -17.08
CA THR A 123 11.66 3.11 -16.59
C THR A 123 12.65 2.81 -17.73
N PRO A 124 13.87 3.37 -17.67
CA PRO A 124 14.94 3.02 -18.59
C PRO A 124 15.54 1.63 -18.30
N ALA A 125 15.46 1.14 -17.04
CA ALA A 125 15.98 -0.17 -16.64
C ALA A 125 14.84 -1.19 -16.55
N ARG A 126 14.91 -2.24 -17.38
CA ARG A 126 13.88 -3.27 -17.50
C ARG A 126 14.44 -4.69 -17.43
N VAL A 127 13.65 -5.60 -16.89
CA VAL A 127 13.93 -7.05 -16.83
C VAL A 127 12.95 -7.78 -17.75
N GLY A 128 13.45 -8.43 -18.80
CA GLY A 128 12.62 -9.18 -19.74
C GLY A 128 12.52 -10.68 -19.44
N GLY A 129 11.69 -11.38 -20.22
CA GLY A 129 11.50 -12.83 -20.11
C GLY A 129 10.58 -13.20 -18.95
N ASP A 130 10.83 -14.36 -18.34
CA ASP A 130 10.06 -14.84 -17.20
C ASP A 130 10.60 -14.23 -15.90
N VAL A 131 9.79 -13.38 -15.26
CA VAL A 131 10.14 -12.63 -14.05
C VAL A 131 9.29 -13.12 -12.87
N GLY A 132 9.95 -13.36 -11.74
CA GLY A 132 9.29 -13.82 -10.51
C GLY A 132 8.46 -12.70 -9.88
N ASP A 133 7.18 -12.97 -9.61
CA ASP A 133 6.30 -12.05 -8.88
C ASP A 133 5.22 -12.77 -8.06
N PRO A 134 4.37 -13.69 -8.60
CA PRO A 134 3.39 -14.39 -7.76
C PRO A 134 4.04 -15.26 -6.67
N LEU A 135 3.51 -15.17 -5.45
CA LEU A 135 3.93 -15.96 -4.29
C LEU A 135 2.86 -17.01 -3.97
N LEU A 136 3.13 -18.27 -4.30
CA LEU A 136 2.25 -19.39 -4.01
C LEU A 136 2.74 -20.12 -2.76
N PRO A 137 1.86 -20.59 -1.85
CA PRO A 137 2.29 -21.46 -0.75
C PRO A 137 3.09 -22.65 -1.28
N LEU A 138 4.21 -22.97 -0.62
CA LEU A 138 4.97 -24.20 -0.89
C LEU A 138 4.35 -25.35 -0.09
N ASP A 139 3.17 -25.82 -0.51
CA ASP A 139 2.38 -26.85 0.16
C ASP A 139 2.37 -28.21 -0.57
N ARG A 140 3.07 -28.29 -1.70
CA ARG A 140 3.17 -29.47 -2.56
C ARG A 140 4.56 -29.61 -3.17
N PRO A 141 5.00 -30.83 -3.51
CA PRO A 141 6.27 -31.04 -4.18
C PRO A 141 6.37 -30.28 -5.52
N VAL A 142 7.54 -29.73 -5.80
CA VAL A 142 7.83 -28.92 -6.99
C VAL A 142 8.91 -29.60 -7.82
N LYS A 143 8.61 -29.89 -9.08
CA LYS A 143 9.61 -30.40 -10.03
C LYS A 143 10.66 -29.34 -10.33
N LEU A 144 11.91 -29.74 -10.27
CA LEU A 144 13.09 -28.96 -10.60
C LEU A 144 13.78 -29.60 -11.80
N ASP A 145 14.02 -28.84 -12.85
CA ASP A 145 14.70 -29.31 -14.06
C ASP A 145 15.71 -28.24 -14.52
N PRO A 146 16.94 -28.62 -14.92
CA PRO A 146 17.91 -27.66 -15.45
C PRO A 146 17.39 -26.86 -16.66
N LEU A 147 16.50 -27.42 -17.49
CA LEU A 147 15.89 -26.75 -18.64
C LEU A 147 14.94 -25.63 -18.22
N ASP A 148 14.35 -25.75 -17.04
CA ASP A 148 13.40 -24.81 -16.45
C ASP A 148 14.08 -23.59 -15.80
N GLY A 149 15.38 -23.69 -15.53
CA GLY A 149 16.20 -22.69 -14.86
C GLY A 149 15.93 -22.54 -13.37
N ASN A 150 16.26 -21.37 -12.83
CA ASN A 150 16.13 -21.08 -11.39
C ASN A 150 14.68 -21.23 -10.89
N ARG A 151 14.55 -21.81 -9.69
CA ARG A 151 13.34 -21.74 -8.87
C ARG A 151 13.67 -21.02 -7.57
N ALA A 152 12.88 -20.03 -7.18
CA ALA A 152 13.08 -19.30 -5.94
C ALA A 152 11.97 -19.64 -4.94
N VAL A 153 12.36 -19.75 -3.67
CA VAL A 153 11.47 -19.89 -2.52
C VAL A 153 11.62 -18.62 -1.69
N TRP A 154 10.53 -17.87 -1.58
CA TRP A 154 10.41 -16.67 -0.76
C TRP A 154 10.06 -17.06 0.67
N ILE A 155 10.92 -16.71 1.62
CA ILE A 155 10.77 -17.07 3.03
C ILE A 155 10.63 -15.78 3.82
N THR A 156 9.51 -15.61 4.52
CA THR A 156 9.25 -14.48 5.42
C THR A 156 9.35 -14.97 6.87
N VAL A 157 10.28 -14.40 7.63
CA VAL A 157 10.42 -14.64 9.07
C VAL A 157 9.73 -13.54 9.87
N HIS A 158 9.04 -13.90 10.94
CA HIS A 158 8.37 -12.96 11.84
C HIS A 158 9.09 -12.92 13.19
N VAL A 159 9.59 -11.75 13.58
CA VAL A 159 10.20 -11.53 14.89
C VAL A 159 9.13 -11.04 15.86
N PRO A 160 8.76 -11.81 16.90
CA PRO A 160 7.73 -11.38 17.84
C PRO A 160 8.09 -10.07 18.55
N ALA A 161 7.08 -9.31 18.97
CA ALA A 161 7.27 -8.20 19.88
C ALA A 161 7.94 -8.64 21.19
N GLY A 162 8.71 -7.75 21.80
CA GLY A 162 9.48 -7.97 23.01
C GLY A 162 10.63 -8.96 22.87
N THR A 163 11.05 -9.31 21.64
CA THR A 163 12.20 -10.20 21.42
C THR A 163 13.49 -9.48 21.82
N PRO A 164 14.32 -10.04 22.72
CA PRO A 164 15.60 -9.43 23.10
C PRO A 164 16.55 -9.28 21.93
N ALA A 165 17.44 -8.30 22.02
CA ALA A 165 18.51 -8.13 21.07
C ALA A 165 19.49 -9.31 21.10
N GLY A 166 20.10 -9.61 19.95
CA GLY A 166 21.20 -10.55 19.84
C GLY A 166 21.05 -11.52 18.68
N ILE A 167 21.89 -12.55 18.70
CA ILE A 167 22.05 -13.49 17.58
C ILE A 167 21.32 -14.79 17.90
N TYR A 168 20.36 -15.13 17.05
CA TYR A 168 19.56 -16.35 17.10
C TYR A 168 19.98 -17.29 15.98
N LYS A 169 20.28 -18.55 16.31
CA LYS A 169 20.78 -19.54 15.34
C LYS A 169 19.81 -20.69 15.15
N GLY A 170 19.73 -21.16 13.91
CA GLY A 170 18.96 -22.35 13.53
C GLY A 170 19.46 -22.91 12.20
N THR A 171 18.63 -23.72 11.56
CA THR A 171 18.95 -24.39 10.30
C THR A 171 17.76 -24.30 9.36
N LEU A 172 18.01 -23.89 8.11
CA LEU A 172 17.08 -24.01 7.01
C LEU A 172 17.31 -25.36 6.32
N ARG A 173 16.31 -26.24 6.40
CA ARG A 173 16.36 -27.58 5.80
C ARG A 173 15.64 -27.59 4.48
N VAL A 174 16.33 -28.02 3.43
CA VAL A 174 15.79 -28.17 2.08
C VAL A 174 15.76 -29.65 1.77
N ALA A 175 14.56 -30.22 1.64
CA ALA A 175 14.38 -31.63 1.36
C ALA A 175 14.05 -31.82 -0.12
N PHE A 176 14.81 -32.67 -0.79
CA PHE A 176 14.54 -33.17 -2.13
C PHE A 176 14.15 -34.65 -2.04
N LYS A 177 13.65 -35.19 -3.15
CA LYS A 177 13.17 -36.57 -3.21
C LYS A 177 14.15 -37.61 -2.65
N ASP A 178 15.42 -37.50 -3.02
CA ASP A 178 16.46 -38.51 -2.73
C ASP A 178 17.66 -37.92 -1.93
N GLU A 179 17.61 -36.64 -1.55
CA GLU A 179 18.70 -35.93 -0.88
C GLU A 179 18.21 -34.71 -0.07
N GLY A 180 19.11 -34.04 0.65
CA GLY A 180 18.77 -32.83 1.39
C GLY A 180 19.95 -31.89 1.59
N LEU A 181 19.64 -30.63 1.89
CA LEU A 181 20.62 -29.59 2.17
C LEU A 181 20.24 -28.85 3.46
N ASP A 182 21.14 -28.90 4.45
CA ASP A 182 21.04 -28.14 5.69
C ASP A 182 21.88 -26.86 5.57
N VAL A 183 21.21 -25.71 5.55
CA VAL A 183 21.84 -24.40 5.47
C VAL A 183 21.81 -23.72 6.85
N PRO A 184 22.95 -23.39 7.47
CA PRO A 184 22.99 -22.61 8.70
C PRO A 184 22.24 -21.28 8.54
N PHE A 185 21.40 -20.94 9.52
CA PHE A 185 20.60 -19.71 9.51
C PHE A 185 20.88 -18.89 10.78
N GLU A 186 21.13 -17.59 10.58
CA GLU A 186 21.38 -16.63 11.65
C GLU A 186 20.43 -15.43 11.52
N LEU A 187 19.74 -15.10 12.61
CA LEU A 187 18.91 -13.92 12.76
C LEU A 187 19.53 -13.00 13.82
N GLU A 188 19.97 -11.81 13.41
CA GLU A 188 20.34 -10.74 14.34
C GLU A 188 19.11 -9.88 14.64
N VAL A 189 18.73 -9.80 15.91
CA VAL A 189 17.67 -8.91 16.40
C VAL A 189 18.31 -7.64 16.96
N TYR A 190 17.97 -6.48 16.41
CA TYR A 190 18.45 -5.18 16.90
C TYR A 190 17.84 -4.82 18.27
N GLY A 191 18.49 -3.91 19.01
CA GLY A 191 18.05 -3.41 20.32
C GLY A 191 16.88 -2.41 20.29
N PHE A 192 15.94 -2.57 19.37
CA PHE A 192 14.70 -1.78 19.32
C PHE A 192 13.56 -2.57 18.69
N GLU A 193 12.36 -2.02 18.81
CA GLU A 193 11.11 -2.61 18.36
C GLU A 193 10.37 -1.66 17.41
N LEU A 194 9.77 -2.22 16.36
CA LEU A 194 8.87 -1.50 15.46
C LEU A 194 7.49 -1.28 16.12
N PRO A 195 6.83 -0.14 15.86
CA PRO A 195 5.56 0.16 16.49
C PRO A 195 4.47 -0.84 16.07
N GLU A 196 3.53 -1.08 16.98
CA GLU A 196 2.37 -1.97 16.76
C GLU A 196 1.52 -1.50 15.56
N PHE A 197 1.27 -0.19 15.47
CA PHE A 197 0.71 0.46 14.30
C PHE A 197 1.83 1.12 13.52
N ALA A 198 1.90 0.90 12.22
CA ALA A 198 2.77 1.70 11.36
C ALA A 198 2.42 3.18 11.50
N SER A 199 3.41 4.06 11.41
CA SER A 199 3.19 5.50 11.28
C SER A 199 3.04 5.94 9.82
N PHE A 200 3.40 5.08 8.88
CA PHE A 200 3.11 5.21 7.45
C PHE A 200 1.65 4.83 7.13
N GLY A 201 0.91 5.74 6.52
CA GLY A 201 -0.46 5.50 6.05
C GLY A 201 -0.49 4.98 4.62
N SER A 202 -1.48 4.15 4.29
CA SER A 202 -1.73 3.74 2.92
C SER A 202 -3.23 3.68 2.61
N ASP A 203 -3.58 3.90 1.34
CA ASP A 203 -4.91 3.72 0.77
C ASP A 203 -4.73 3.00 -0.58
N MET A 204 -4.82 1.67 -0.60
CA MET A 204 -4.35 0.84 -1.72
C MET A 204 -5.48 0.21 -2.53
N GLY A 205 -6.62 0.90 -2.68
CA GLY A 205 -7.72 0.44 -3.53
C GLY A 205 -8.45 -0.79 -2.98
N GLY A 206 -8.84 -1.73 -3.86
CA GLY A 206 -9.63 -2.91 -3.50
C GLY A 206 -11.14 -2.68 -3.53
N GLN A 207 -11.57 -1.65 -4.26
CA GLN A 207 -12.96 -1.17 -4.32
C GLN A 207 -13.76 -1.80 -5.47
N TYR A 208 -13.07 -2.40 -6.45
CA TYR A 208 -13.67 -3.06 -7.62
C TYR A 208 -13.93 -4.56 -7.42
N MET A 209 -14.12 -5.01 -6.18
CA MET A 209 -14.43 -6.41 -5.88
C MET A 209 -15.71 -6.88 -6.60
N VAL A 210 -16.77 -6.07 -6.49
CA VAL A 210 -18.09 -6.32 -7.10
C VAL A 210 -18.45 -5.33 -8.21
N LYS A 211 -17.65 -4.27 -8.37
CA LYS A 211 -17.84 -3.24 -9.41
C LYS A 211 -17.04 -3.62 -10.66
N GLN A 212 -17.54 -3.23 -11.82
CA GLN A 212 -16.83 -3.42 -13.08
C GLN A 212 -15.77 -2.34 -13.23
N LEU A 213 -14.50 -2.75 -13.33
CA LEU A 213 -13.44 -1.81 -13.66
C LEU A 213 -13.48 -1.47 -15.16
N ASN A 214 -13.53 -2.50 -16.01
CA ASN A 214 -13.66 -2.35 -17.46
C ASN A 214 -15.12 -2.11 -17.93
N HIS A 215 -15.73 -1.02 -17.47
CA HIS A 215 -17.12 -0.67 -17.82
C HIS A 215 -17.38 -0.38 -19.31
N LEU A 216 -16.34 -0.34 -20.16
CA LEU A 216 -16.44 -0.18 -21.61
C LEU A 216 -16.51 -1.52 -22.36
N ASN A 217 -16.15 -2.63 -21.71
CA ASN A 217 -16.23 -3.97 -22.30
C ASN A 217 -17.69 -4.46 -22.37
N LYS A 218 -18.02 -5.25 -23.38
CA LYS A 218 -19.34 -5.88 -23.51
C LYS A 218 -19.58 -6.94 -22.41
N ASN A 219 -18.53 -7.66 -22.01
CA ASN A 219 -18.61 -8.75 -21.03
C ASN A 219 -17.54 -8.60 -19.93
N PRO A 220 -17.57 -7.52 -19.14
CA PRO A 220 -16.53 -7.26 -18.15
C PRO A 220 -16.54 -8.30 -17.03
N GLN A 221 -15.36 -8.75 -16.64
CA GLN A 221 -15.14 -9.59 -15.47
C GLN A 221 -14.87 -8.71 -14.25
N ARG A 222 -15.47 -9.07 -13.12
CA ARG A 222 -15.16 -8.52 -11.79
C ARG A 222 -14.26 -9.50 -11.06
N VAL A 223 -13.64 -9.06 -9.96
CA VAL A 223 -12.80 -9.94 -9.12
C VAL A 223 -13.57 -11.21 -8.73
N ILE A 224 -14.80 -11.08 -8.25
CA ILE A 224 -15.64 -12.24 -7.86
C ILE A 224 -15.89 -13.25 -9.00
N ASP A 225 -15.86 -12.81 -10.26
CA ASP A 225 -16.11 -13.67 -11.42
C ASP A 225 -14.91 -14.59 -11.71
N TYR A 226 -13.67 -14.11 -11.51
CA TYR A 226 -12.46 -14.96 -11.55
C TYR A 226 -12.48 -16.04 -10.46
N HIS A 227 -13.07 -15.72 -9.31
CA HIS A 227 -13.25 -16.64 -8.18
C HIS A 227 -14.50 -17.53 -8.30
N GLY A 228 -15.37 -17.32 -9.29
CA GLY A 228 -16.58 -18.12 -9.47
C GLY A 228 -17.53 -18.02 -8.28
N VAL A 229 -17.54 -16.85 -7.63
CA VAL A 229 -18.27 -16.57 -6.38
C VAL A 229 -19.43 -15.61 -6.67
N SER A 230 -20.64 -15.96 -6.19
CA SER A 230 -21.85 -15.16 -6.45
C SER A 230 -22.75 -14.92 -5.23
N SER A 231 -22.69 -15.77 -4.20
CA SER A 231 -23.52 -15.61 -3.01
C SER A 231 -23.03 -14.43 -2.14
N LYS A 232 -23.96 -13.75 -1.44
CA LYS A 232 -23.59 -12.65 -0.52
C LYS A 232 -22.57 -13.09 0.53
N SER A 233 -22.73 -14.28 1.12
CA SER A 233 -21.81 -14.81 2.13
C SER A 233 -20.41 -15.06 1.56
N ASP A 234 -20.32 -15.65 0.37
CA ASP A 234 -19.04 -15.96 -0.25
C ASP A 234 -18.33 -14.70 -0.74
N ILE A 235 -19.07 -13.71 -1.26
CA ILE A 235 -18.52 -12.41 -1.64
C ILE A 235 -17.91 -11.70 -0.42
N LEU A 236 -18.62 -11.68 0.72
CA LEU A 236 -18.11 -11.09 1.96
C LEU A 236 -16.88 -11.84 2.46
N LYS A 237 -16.89 -13.18 2.44
CA LYS A 237 -15.76 -14.02 2.83
C LYS A 237 -14.53 -13.76 1.95
N LEU A 238 -14.70 -13.72 0.63
CA LEU A 238 -13.62 -13.46 -0.31
C LEU A 238 -13.03 -12.06 -0.10
N THR A 239 -13.89 -11.05 0.04
CA THR A 239 -13.49 -9.65 0.27
C THR A 239 -12.67 -9.52 1.55
N ARG A 240 -13.15 -10.13 2.65
CA ARG A 240 -12.41 -10.18 3.92
C ARG A 240 -11.03 -10.82 3.74
N GLY A 241 -10.96 -11.94 3.01
CA GLY A 241 -9.69 -12.63 2.75
C GLY A 241 -8.66 -11.75 2.03
N TYR A 242 -9.09 -10.99 1.02
CA TYR A 242 -8.22 -10.03 0.32
C TYR A 242 -7.74 -8.93 1.27
N TYR A 243 -8.65 -8.32 2.01
CA TYR A 243 -8.33 -7.24 2.94
C TYR A 243 -7.45 -7.70 4.10
N ASP A 244 -7.58 -8.95 4.54
CA ASP A 244 -6.69 -9.55 5.53
C ASP A 244 -5.25 -9.70 5.01
N ARG A 245 -5.08 -10.14 3.76
CA ARG A 245 -3.75 -10.23 3.13
C ARG A 245 -3.14 -8.84 2.91
N MET A 246 -3.94 -7.88 2.48
CA MET A 246 -3.55 -6.48 2.38
C MET A 246 -3.09 -5.90 3.73
N ALA A 247 -3.88 -6.09 4.80
CA ALA A 247 -3.54 -5.60 6.13
C ALA A 247 -2.28 -6.26 6.72
N ALA A 248 -2.10 -7.58 6.52
CA ALA A 248 -0.90 -8.29 6.93
C ALA A 248 0.38 -7.73 6.27
N SER A 249 0.28 -7.13 5.08
CA SER A 249 1.39 -6.51 4.36
C SER A 249 1.52 -5.01 4.60
N LYS A 250 0.80 -4.42 5.57
CA LYS A 250 0.72 -2.96 5.79
C LYS A 250 0.26 -2.17 4.55
N PHE A 251 -0.35 -2.88 3.59
CA PHE A 251 -0.83 -2.38 2.30
C PHE A 251 -2.33 -2.19 2.42
N TYR A 252 -2.77 -1.25 3.24
CA TYR A 252 -4.16 -1.19 3.69
C TYR A 252 -5.14 -0.94 2.54
N PRO A 253 -6.26 -1.69 2.48
CA PRO A 253 -7.30 -1.42 1.49
C PRO A 253 -7.86 -0.02 1.72
N LYS A 254 -8.36 0.60 0.65
CA LYS A 254 -9.06 1.89 0.73
C LYS A 254 -10.10 1.87 1.83
N ASN A 255 -10.87 0.79 1.89
CA ASN A 255 -11.99 0.66 2.79
C ASN A 255 -12.10 -0.79 3.24
N THR A 256 -12.04 -1.02 4.55
CA THR A 256 -12.14 -2.36 5.13
C THR A 256 -13.57 -2.83 5.38
N ALA A 257 -14.54 -1.92 5.40
CA ALA A 257 -15.97 -2.18 5.59
C ALA A 257 -16.78 -1.80 4.34
N LEU A 258 -16.21 -2.05 3.16
CA LEU A 258 -16.76 -1.63 1.88
C LEU A 258 -18.11 -2.29 1.59
N LEU A 259 -18.18 -3.60 1.80
CA LEU A 259 -19.38 -4.40 1.53
C LEU A 259 -20.18 -4.71 2.80
N THR A 260 -19.74 -4.16 3.94
CA THR A 260 -20.39 -4.29 5.25
C THR A 260 -21.27 -3.08 5.50
N GLU A 261 -22.58 -3.26 5.33
CA GLU A 261 -23.58 -2.20 5.44
C GLU A 261 -23.74 -1.72 6.90
N ILE A 262 -23.89 -0.40 7.09
CA ILE A 262 -24.46 0.15 8.34
C ILE A 262 -25.98 -0.01 8.21
N GLY A 263 -26.62 -0.76 9.09
CA GLY A 263 -28.08 -0.85 9.10
C GLY A 263 -28.68 0.51 9.44
N MET A 264 -29.62 1.00 8.63
CA MET A 264 -30.28 2.29 8.86
C MET A 264 -31.60 2.34 8.09
N ASN A 265 -32.59 3.03 8.64
CA ASN A 265 -33.83 3.42 7.95
C ASN A 265 -33.91 4.93 7.79
N TRP A 266 -34.82 5.39 6.93
CA TRP A 266 -35.07 6.81 6.76
C TRP A 266 -36.54 7.11 6.46
N THR A 267 -36.95 8.36 6.66
CA THR A 267 -38.25 8.88 6.20
C THR A 267 -38.05 10.09 5.29
N PRO A 268 -38.86 10.25 4.22
CA PRO A 268 -38.78 11.41 3.37
C PRO A 268 -39.20 12.69 4.11
N PRO A 269 -38.88 13.88 3.57
CA PRO A 269 -39.33 15.13 4.14
C PRO A 269 -40.88 15.21 4.15
N PRO A 270 -41.51 15.65 5.25
CA PRO A 270 -42.97 15.61 5.40
C PRO A 270 -43.75 16.46 4.38
N ALA A 271 -43.15 17.53 3.88
CA ALA A 271 -43.72 18.40 2.84
C ALA A 271 -43.10 18.15 1.44
N GLY A 272 -42.37 17.03 1.27
CA GLY A 272 -41.77 16.64 0.00
C GLY A 272 -40.33 17.13 -0.22
N PHE A 273 -39.69 16.55 -1.22
CA PHE A 273 -38.33 16.91 -1.65
C PHE A 273 -38.32 18.26 -2.38
N ASN A 274 -37.19 18.96 -2.32
CA ASN A 274 -36.99 20.26 -2.97
C ASN A 274 -37.97 21.37 -2.53
N VAL A 275 -38.43 21.31 -1.27
CA VAL A 275 -39.31 22.33 -0.66
C VAL A 275 -38.60 22.94 0.55
N ASP A 276 -38.26 24.23 0.48
CA ASP A 276 -37.67 24.98 1.59
C ASP A 276 -38.75 25.42 2.58
N ARG A 277 -38.94 24.63 3.64
CA ARG A 277 -39.89 24.91 4.72
C ARG A 277 -39.27 24.50 6.07
N PRO A 278 -39.50 25.26 7.16
CA PRO A 278 -39.06 24.86 8.50
C PRO A 278 -39.48 23.43 8.84
N GLY A 279 -38.54 22.61 9.32
CA GLY A 279 -38.79 21.22 9.71
C GLY A 279 -38.93 20.21 8.56
N ASN A 280 -38.82 20.63 7.29
CA ASN A 280 -39.00 19.74 6.14
C ASN A 280 -37.71 19.01 5.72
N PHE A 281 -37.29 18.02 6.52
CA PHE A 281 -36.02 17.31 6.32
C PHE A 281 -36.19 15.80 6.18
N ILE A 282 -35.25 15.17 5.45
CA ILE A 282 -35.03 13.73 5.49
C ILE A 282 -34.60 13.36 6.92
N LYS A 283 -35.13 12.29 7.50
CA LYS A 283 -34.73 11.81 8.84
C LYS A 283 -34.10 10.44 8.75
N LEU A 284 -32.86 10.30 9.23
CA LEU A 284 -32.16 9.02 9.37
C LEU A 284 -32.43 8.44 10.77
N LYS A 285 -32.75 7.15 10.86
CA LYS A 285 -33.17 6.48 12.11
C LYS A 285 -32.82 4.99 12.11
N ASP A 286 -33.08 4.33 13.24
CA ASP A 286 -32.97 2.87 13.40
C ASP A 286 -31.59 2.32 13.00
N TRP A 287 -30.54 2.95 13.52
CA TRP A 287 -29.15 2.64 13.18
C TRP A 287 -28.67 1.34 13.85
N ASP A 288 -28.09 0.43 13.06
CA ASP A 288 -27.40 -0.77 13.51
C ASP A 288 -25.96 -0.79 12.99
N PHE A 289 -25.02 -0.61 13.91
CA PHE A 289 -23.58 -0.63 13.63
C PHE A 289 -22.94 -1.99 13.95
N THR A 290 -23.69 -3.02 14.34
CA THR A 290 -23.14 -4.26 14.90
C THR A 290 -22.11 -4.92 13.97
N ARG A 291 -22.49 -5.16 12.71
CA ARG A 291 -21.57 -5.75 11.72
C ARG A 291 -20.45 -4.80 11.32
N PHE A 292 -20.77 -3.52 11.16
CA PHE A 292 -19.80 -2.49 10.82
C PHE A 292 -18.68 -2.37 11.88
N ASN A 293 -19.06 -2.32 13.14
CA ASN A 293 -18.13 -2.25 14.27
C ASN A 293 -17.29 -3.54 14.39
N ALA A 294 -17.89 -4.72 14.22
CA ALA A 294 -17.13 -5.97 14.20
C ALA A 294 -16.12 -6.03 13.04
N GLU A 295 -16.48 -5.47 11.87
CA GLU A 295 -15.58 -5.38 10.74
C GLU A 295 -14.38 -4.48 11.04
N LEU A 296 -14.64 -3.27 11.58
CA LEU A 296 -13.61 -2.30 11.92
C LEU A 296 -12.75 -2.74 13.10
N ASP A 297 -13.32 -3.38 14.12
CA ASP A 297 -12.57 -3.91 15.26
C ASP A 297 -11.54 -4.94 14.81
N HIS A 298 -11.96 -5.89 13.96
CA HIS A 298 -11.05 -6.87 13.37
C HIS A 298 -9.87 -6.20 12.65
N PHE A 299 -10.12 -5.17 11.85
CA PHE A 299 -9.06 -4.53 11.07
C PHE A 299 -8.21 -3.54 11.86
N ILE A 300 -8.81 -2.66 12.65
CA ILE A 300 -8.10 -1.64 13.41
C ILE A 300 -7.42 -2.27 14.62
N ASN A 301 -8.16 -3.00 15.44
CA ASN A 301 -7.63 -3.56 16.68
C ASN A 301 -6.95 -4.91 16.45
N GLY A 302 -7.52 -5.78 15.61
CA GLY A 302 -6.93 -7.10 15.32
C GLY A 302 -5.77 -7.06 14.32
N ARG A 303 -5.96 -6.38 13.18
CA ARG A 303 -4.97 -6.31 12.07
C ARG A 303 -4.11 -5.04 12.06
N LYS A 304 -4.29 -4.14 13.03
CA LYS A 304 -3.51 -2.90 13.20
C LYS A 304 -3.54 -1.96 11.99
N VAL A 305 -4.68 -1.92 11.28
CA VAL A 305 -4.90 -0.97 10.19
C VAL A 305 -5.00 0.45 10.77
N ASN A 306 -4.22 1.37 10.22
CA ASN A 306 -4.06 2.74 10.74
C ASN A 306 -4.74 3.84 9.89
N SER A 307 -5.28 3.48 8.72
CA SER A 307 -5.73 4.40 7.69
C SER A 307 -6.91 3.80 6.91
N LEU A 308 -8.05 4.48 6.89
CA LEU A 308 -9.29 4.00 6.29
C LEU A 308 -10.11 5.11 5.63
N CYS A 309 -10.48 4.93 4.37
CA CYS A 309 -11.34 5.87 3.65
C CYS A 309 -12.81 5.68 4.03
N LEU A 310 -13.37 6.66 4.74
CA LEU A 310 -14.78 6.72 5.11
C LEU A 310 -15.67 7.04 3.92
N LEU A 311 -15.24 7.98 3.08
CA LEU A 311 -15.93 8.40 1.87
C LEU A 311 -14.90 8.79 0.82
N HIS A 312 -14.99 8.18 -0.35
CA HIS A 312 -14.31 8.61 -1.57
C HIS A 312 -15.33 9.35 -2.44
N THR A 313 -15.12 10.65 -2.65
CA THR A 313 -15.94 11.53 -3.50
C THR A 313 -15.06 12.37 -4.42
N ASN A 314 -15.66 13.18 -5.29
CA ASN A 314 -14.95 14.20 -6.06
C ASN A 314 -15.67 15.56 -5.98
N PRO A 315 -15.01 16.68 -6.31
CA PRO A 315 -15.61 18.00 -6.24
C PRO A 315 -16.95 18.11 -6.98
N THR A 316 -17.09 17.47 -8.14
CA THR A 316 -18.35 17.44 -8.91
C THR A 316 -19.47 16.60 -8.30
N ALA A 317 -19.20 15.73 -7.32
CA ALA A 317 -20.21 14.89 -6.68
C ALA A 317 -20.41 15.22 -5.19
N CYS A 318 -19.70 16.23 -4.68
CA CYS A 318 -19.84 16.71 -3.30
C CYS A 318 -21.24 17.27 -2.96
N ASN A 319 -22.15 17.34 -3.93
CA ASN A 319 -23.57 17.68 -3.75
C ASN A 319 -24.49 16.43 -3.67
N HIS A 320 -23.95 15.22 -3.78
CA HIS A 320 -24.72 13.97 -3.74
C HIS A 320 -24.66 13.30 -2.37
N PHE A 321 -25.78 12.74 -1.93
CA PHE A 321 -25.86 11.84 -0.78
C PHE A 321 -26.40 10.48 -1.24
N ASN A 322 -25.55 9.45 -1.15
CA ASN A 322 -25.76 8.13 -1.76
C ASN A 322 -26.11 7.04 -0.72
N HIS A 323 -26.67 7.41 0.43
CA HIS A 323 -26.82 6.53 1.60
C HIS A 323 -28.27 6.34 2.06
N LEU A 324 -29.28 6.58 1.21
CA LEU A 324 -30.68 6.29 1.56
C LEU A 324 -31.06 4.87 1.10
N PRO A 325 -31.09 3.87 2.01
CA PRO A 325 -31.40 2.49 1.66
C PRO A 325 -32.86 2.30 1.26
N GLY A 326 -33.10 1.47 0.24
CA GLY A 326 -34.42 1.02 -0.18
C GLY A 326 -34.59 -0.50 -0.04
N ALA A 327 -35.33 -1.09 -0.99
CA ALA A 327 -35.61 -2.52 -1.02
C ALA A 327 -34.32 -3.35 -1.18
N PRO A 328 -34.25 -4.56 -0.58
CA PRO A 328 -33.14 -5.49 -0.81
C PRO A 328 -32.93 -5.83 -2.28
N LEU A 329 -31.70 -6.16 -2.65
CA LEU A 329 -31.32 -6.69 -3.96
C LEU A 329 -30.83 -8.14 -3.82
N ASP A 330 -31.07 -8.96 -4.85
CA ASP A 330 -30.59 -10.34 -4.92
C ASP A 330 -29.06 -10.43 -5.14
N GLY A 331 -28.46 -9.36 -5.67
CA GLY A 331 -27.03 -9.24 -5.93
C GLY A 331 -26.49 -7.85 -5.54
N PRO A 332 -25.17 -7.66 -5.56
CA PRO A 332 -24.58 -6.38 -5.17
C PRO A 332 -24.93 -5.30 -6.20
N ALA A 333 -25.22 -4.09 -5.72
CA ALA A 333 -25.39 -2.92 -6.57
C ALA A 333 -24.11 -2.64 -7.36
N ILE A 334 -24.21 -2.62 -8.70
CA ILE A 334 -23.06 -2.47 -9.60
C ILE A 334 -22.72 -0.99 -9.82
N SER A 335 -23.71 -0.10 -9.75
CA SER A 335 -23.58 1.33 -10.06
C SER A 335 -23.67 2.20 -8.81
N SER A 336 -22.52 2.53 -8.23
CA SER A 336 -22.39 3.73 -7.41
C SER A 336 -21.17 4.53 -7.88
N PRO A 337 -21.34 5.82 -8.25
CA PRO A 337 -20.24 6.66 -8.75
C PRO A 337 -19.16 6.88 -7.68
N HIS A 338 -19.52 6.73 -6.40
CA HIS A 338 -18.63 6.94 -5.25
C HIS A 338 -18.77 5.81 -4.23
N THR A 339 -17.74 5.62 -3.43
CA THR A 339 -17.61 4.48 -2.53
C THR A 339 -17.39 4.97 -1.11
N SER A 340 -18.09 4.38 -0.14
CA SER A 340 -18.01 4.77 1.27
C SER A 340 -18.00 3.53 2.17
N MET A 341 -17.46 3.69 3.37
CA MET A 341 -17.60 2.71 4.44
C MET A 341 -19.09 2.61 4.82
N GLY A 342 -19.58 1.39 5.04
CA GLY A 342 -21.01 1.21 5.32
C GLY A 342 -21.90 1.39 4.10
N TRP A 343 -21.36 1.27 2.88
CA TRP A 343 -22.13 1.35 1.65
C TRP A 343 -23.23 0.28 1.65
N GLN A 344 -24.43 0.69 1.26
CA GLN A 344 -25.65 -0.11 1.19
C GLN A 344 -25.67 -0.99 -0.06
N THR A 345 -24.61 -1.79 -0.24
CA THR A 345 -24.32 -2.56 -1.44
C THR A 345 -25.46 -3.51 -1.83
N TRP A 346 -26.27 -3.98 -0.88
CA TRP A 346 -27.27 -5.02 -1.12
C TRP A 346 -28.69 -4.43 -1.17
N ARG A 347 -28.81 -3.14 -1.47
CA ARG A 347 -30.09 -2.42 -1.50
C ARG A 347 -30.21 -1.52 -2.72
N LYS A 348 -31.45 -1.34 -3.19
CA LYS A 348 -31.79 -0.30 -4.16
C LYS A 348 -31.66 1.05 -3.47
N MET A 349 -30.73 1.88 -3.93
CA MET A 349 -30.44 3.16 -3.29
C MET A 349 -31.26 4.31 -3.87
N THR A 350 -31.70 5.20 -2.97
CA THR A 350 -32.14 6.54 -3.35
C THR A 350 -30.97 7.49 -3.23
N ILE A 351 -30.63 8.17 -4.33
CA ILE A 351 -29.61 9.22 -4.33
C ILE A 351 -30.33 10.56 -4.31
N VAL A 352 -29.95 11.43 -3.38
CA VAL A 352 -30.44 12.82 -3.34
C VAL A 352 -29.29 13.78 -3.64
N ALA A 353 -29.59 14.88 -4.33
CA ALA A 353 -28.60 15.93 -4.58
C ALA A 353 -29.27 17.31 -4.69
N TYR A 354 -28.57 18.33 -4.22
CA TYR A 354 -28.90 19.72 -4.57
C TYR A 354 -28.20 20.09 -5.89
N ASP A 355 -28.72 21.07 -6.63
CA ASP A 355 -28.19 21.47 -7.94
C ASP A 355 -28.01 20.29 -8.91
N LYS A 356 -29.03 19.42 -8.97
CA LYS A 356 -28.99 18.22 -9.81
C LYS A 356 -28.93 18.59 -11.30
N PRO A 357 -28.01 18.01 -12.10
CA PRO A 357 -28.06 18.17 -13.54
C PRO A 357 -29.38 17.65 -14.12
N LYS A 358 -29.99 18.39 -15.06
CA LYS A 358 -31.26 18.01 -15.71
C LYS A 358 -31.21 16.62 -16.38
N SER A 359 -30.03 16.17 -16.79
CA SER A 359 -29.79 14.86 -17.42
C SER A 359 -29.85 13.67 -16.44
N SER A 360 -29.77 13.91 -15.12
CA SER A 360 -29.70 12.84 -14.12
C SER A 360 -31.10 12.32 -13.76
N LYS A 361 -31.51 11.20 -14.36
CA LYS A 361 -32.84 10.60 -14.13
C LYS A 361 -32.96 9.81 -12.82
N SER A 362 -31.85 9.36 -12.25
CA SER A 362 -31.82 8.48 -11.06
C SER A 362 -31.57 9.19 -9.73
N VAL A 363 -31.50 10.53 -9.74
CA VAL A 363 -31.23 11.35 -8.56
C VAL A 363 -32.46 12.21 -8.24
N VAL A 364 -32.86 12.22 -6.96
CA VAL A 364 -33.94 13.04 -6.42
C VAL A 364 -33.36 14.41 -6.05
N GLU A 365 -33.94 15.47 -6.60
CA GLU A 365 -33.51 16.83 -6.30
C GLU A 365 -33.97 17.24 -4.90
N VAL A 366 -33.10 17.90 -4.14
CA VAL A 366 -33.39 18.43 -2.80
C VAL A 366 -32.85 19.84 -2.65
N THR A 367 -33.39 20.60 -1.69
CA THR A 367 -32.82 21.92 -1.39
C THR A 367 -31.44 21.76 -0.75
N ARG A 368 -30.62 22.81 -0.83
CA ARG A 368 -29.33 22.85 -0.12
C ARG A 368 -29.47 22.61 1.38
N LYS A 369 -30.49 23.19 2.02
CA LYS A 369 -30.79 22.95 3.45
C LYS A 369 -31.14 21.49 3.74
N GLN A 370 -31.90 20.84 2.86
CA GLN A 370 -32.23 19.41 2.99
C GLN A 370 -30.97 18.53 2.86
N PHE A 371 -30.08 18.87 1.92
CA PHE A 371 -28.79 18.20 1.76
C PHE A 371 -27.90 18.38 3.00
N ASP A 372 -27.70 19.63 3.45
CA ASP A 372 -26.83 19.93 4.59
C ASP A 372 -27.28 19.16 5.84
N ASN A 373 -28.60 19.09 6.04
CA ASN A 373 -29.19 18.39 7.17
C ASN A 373 -28.96 16.87 7.12
N VAL A 374 -29.20 16.20 5.98
CA VAL A 374 -29.04 14.75 5.88
C VAL A 374 -27.57 14.32 5.92
N VAL A 375 -26.68 15.11 5.31
CA VAL A 375 -25.23 14.88 5.35
C VAL A 375 -24.73 14.99 6.79
N MET A 376 -25.12 16.03 7.53
CA MET A 376 -24.69 16.18 8.92
C MET A 376 -25.31 15.16 9.86
N GLN A 377 -26.54 14.67 9.62
CA GLN A 377 -27.09 13.53 10.37
C GLN A 377 -26.19 12.30 10.23
N PHE A 378 -25.79 11.98 8.99
CA PHE A 378 -24.94 10.82 8.71
C PHE A 378 -23.56 10.97 9.34
N PHE A 379 -22.83 12.05 9.02
CA PHE A 379 -21.46 12.23 9.52
C PHE A 379 -21.40 12.35 11.03
N ARG A 380 -22.34 13.05 11.69
CA ARG A 380 -22.35 13.11 13.16
C ARG A 380 -22.61 11.75 13.79
N ARG A 381 -23.58 10.98 13.29
CA ARG A 381 -23.89 9.66 13.87
C ARG A 381 -22.71 8.69 13.70
N THR A 382 -22.10 8.67 12.51
CA THR A 382 -20.94 7.83 12.22
C THR A 382 -19.71 8.29 13.01
N ALA A 383 -19.43 9.60 13.10
CA ALA A 383 -18.30 10.11 13.88
C ALA A 383 -18.44 9.78 15.37
N ARG A 384 -19.64 9.88 15.94
CA ARG A 384 -19.92 9.46 17.33
C ARG A 384 -19.65 7.98 17.55
N GLU A 385 -20.04 7.14 16.59
CA GLU A 385 -19.79 5.71 16.70
C GLU A 385 -18.29 5.40 16.61
N LEU A 386 -17.58 5.99 15.64
CA LEU A 386 -16.14 5.81 15.51
C LEU A 386 -15.36 6.32 16.72
N ASP A 387 -15.76 7.48 17.28
CA ASP A 387 -15.09 8.08 18.44
C ASP A 387 -15.30 7.28 19.72
N LYS A 388 -16.49 6.68 19.90
CA LYS A 388 -16.79 5.76 21.00
C LYS A 388 -15.77 4.61 21.08
N HIS A 389 -15.23 4.17 19.94
CA HIS A 389 -14.23 3.09 19.85
C HIS A 389 -12.78 3.59 19.70
N GLY A 390 -12.54 4.91 19.69
CA GLY A 390 -11.20 5.48 19.46
C GLY A 390 -10.69 5.34 18.02
N TRP A 391 -11.58 5.16 17.05
CA TRP A 391 -11.24 4.92 15.64
C TRP A 391 -11.27 6.19 14.78
N LEU A 392 -11.83 7.29 15.26
CA LEU A 392 -12.09 8.49 14.46
C LEU A 392 -10.82 9.08 13.83
N ASP A 393 -9.69 9.08 14.52
CA ASP A 393 -8.45 9.68 14.00
C ASP A 393 -7.76 8.83 12.92
N ARG A 394 -8.25 7.60 12.69
CA ARG A 394 -7.75 6.67 11.65
C ARG A 394 -8.52 6.80 10.33
N VAL A 395 -9.65 7.50 10.31
CA VAL A 395 -10.46 7.63 9.10
C VAL A 395 -10.23 8.95 8.36
N HIS A 396 -10.43 8.92 7.04
CA HIS A 396 -10.39 10.11 6.19
C HIS A 396 -11.52 10.13 5.17
N VAL A 397 -11.87 11.33 4.71
CA VAL A 397 -12.58 11.54 3.45
C VAL A 397 -11.53 11.77 2.36
N LEU A 398 -11.62 10.99 1.28
CA LEU A 398 -10.79 11.12 0.10
C LEU A 398 -11.50 11.96 -0.97
N ILE A 399 -10.85 13.03 -1.40
CA ILE A 399 -11.28 13.90 -2.49
C ILE A 399 -10.47 13.56 -3.74
N ASP A 400 -11.17 13.04 -4.75
CA ASP A 400 -10.67 12.63 -6.05
C ASP A 400 -10.66 13.80 -7.05
N GLU A 401 -10.13 13.56 -8.25
CA GLU A 401 -9.70 14.60 -9.16
C GLU A 401 -10.80 15.03 -10.15
N THR A 402 -11.65 15.97 -9.72
CA THR A 402 -12.49 16.77 -10.64
C THR A 402 -12.50 18.25 -10.22
N GLU A 403 -12.95 19.15 -11.09
CA GLU A 403 -12.93 20.59 -10.80
C GLU A 403 -14.32 21.13 -10.46
N ASN A 404 -14.54 21.45 -9.17
CA ASN A 404 -15.66 22.27 -8.71
C ASN A 404 -15.35 22.86 -7.32
N PRO A 405 -14.49 23.88 -7.23
CA PRO A 405 -13.99 24.35 -5.94
C PRO A 405 -15.08 24.94 -5.05
N VAL A 406 -16.13 25.55 -5.62
CA VAL A 406 -17.26 26.08 -4.86
C VAL A 406 -18.03 24.95 -4.15
N ARG A 407 -18.32 23.87 -4.87
CA ARG A 407 -19.02 22.70 -4.31
C ARG A 407 -18.17 21.96 -3.30
N LEU A 408 -16.88 21.77 -3.58
CA LEU A 408 -15.93 21.19 -2.63
C LEU A 408 -15.83 22.03 -1.35
N ALA A 409 -15.65 23.35 -1.48
CA ALA A 409 -15.57 24.27 -0.35
C ALA A 409 -16.83 24.21 0.52
N HIS A 410 -18.02 24.10 -0.09
CA HIS A 410 -19.26 23.93 0.66
C HIS A 410 -19.26 22.64 1.49
N PHE A 411 -19.00 21.50 0.84
CA PHE A 411 -19.01 20.19 1.51
C PHE A 411 -17.98 20.12 2.64
N LEU A 412 -16.76 20.59 2.41
CA LEU A 412 -15.71 20.58 3.43
C LEU A 412 -16.01 21.54 4.59
N LYS A 413 -16.57 22.73 4.33
CA LYS A 413 -17.02 23.63 5.42
C LYS A 413 -18.12 22.99 6.25
N LEU A 414 -19.06 22.30 5.59
CA LEU A 414 -20.12 21.57 6.28
C LEU A 414 -19.53 20.46 7.15
N LEU A 415 -18.63 19.62 6.61
CA LEU A 415 -17.94 18.57 7.36
C LEU A 415 -17.14 19.12 8.55
N LYS A 416 -16.48 20.28 8.39
CA LYS A 416 -15.68 20.92 9.44
C LYS A 416 -16.50 21.86 10.35
N SER A 417 -17.82 21.97 10.17
CA SER A 417 -18.68 22.91 10.94
C SER A 417 -19.02 22.44 12.36
N ASP A 418 -18.78 21.16 12.67
CA ASP A 418 -19.08 20.55 13.96
C ASP A 418 -17.78 20.01 14.58
N PRO A 419 -17.51 20.25 15.88
CA PRO A 419 -16.22 19.88 16.51
C PRO A 419 -15.87 18.40 16.37
N LEU A 420 -16.86 17.51 16.39
CA LEU A 420 -16.62 16.08 16.28
C LEU A 420 -16.32 15.68 14.84
N THR A 421 -17.13 16.12 13.87
CA THR A 421 -16.89 15.77 12.46
C THR A 421 -15.67 16.48 11.89
N ALA A 422 -15.26 17.63 12.45
CA ALA A 422 -14.05 18.34 12.07
C ALA A 422 -12.75 17.52 12.28
N ARG A 423 -12.78 16.52 13.17
CA ARG A 423 -11.68 15.58 13.40
C ARG A 423 -11.50 14.57 12.26
N ILE A 424 -12.53 14.34 11.42
CA ILE A 424 -12.40 13.48 10.24
C ILE A 424 -11.40 14.13 9.29
N ARG A 425 -10.31 13.41 8.99
CA ARG A 425 -9.25 13.93 8.12
C ARG A 425 -9.74 14.07 6.68
N VAL A 426 -9.20 15.04 5.96
CA VAL A 426 -9.44 15.23 4.53
C VAL A 426 -8.14 14.98 3.78
N VAL A 427 -8.12 13.94 2.95
CA VAL A 427 -7.04 13.64 2.01
C VAL A 427 -7.52 14.09 0.63
N ALA A 428 -6.75 14.93 -0.06
CA ALA A 428 -7.14 15.45 -1.36
C ALA A 428 -6.08 15.14 -2.43
N CYS A 429 -6.49 14.41 -3.46
CA CYS A 429 -5.68 14.19 -4.64
C CYS A 429 -5.42 15.50 -5.38
N MET A 430 -4.21 15.64 -5.93
CA MET A 430 -3.76 16.87 -6.59
C MET A 430 -3.32 16.62 -8.02
N GLN A 431 -4.01 17.22 -8.99
CA GLN A 431 -3.57 17.29 -10.40
C GLN A 431 -2.85 18.60 -10.75
N GLY A 432 -2.96 19.61 -9.89
CA GLY A 432 -2.37 20.93 -10.10
C GLY A 432 -2.40 21.76 -8.81
N LEU A 433 -2.28 23.08 -8.94
CA LEU A 433 -2.18 24.00 -7.80
C LEU A 433 -3.54 24.47 -7.26
N GLY A 434 -4.67 24.05 -7.84
CA GLY A 434 -6.01 24.55 -7.52
C GLY A 434 -6.42 24.50 -6.04
N LEU A 435 -5.86 23.56 -5.27
CA LEU A 435 -6.12 23.41 -3.83
C LEU A 435 -5.10 24.13 -2.92
N MET A 436 -4.07 24.74 -3.49
CA MET A 436 -3.01 25.47 -2.77
C MET A 436 -2.91 26.95 -3.17
N ASP A 437 -3.25 27.28 -4.41
CA ASP A 437 -3.14 28.62 -4.97
C ASP A 437 -4.53 29.22 -5.29
N PRO A 438 -4.94 30.30 -4.61
CA PRO A 438 -6.19 31.00 -4.92
C PRO A 438 -6.26 31.54 -6.35
N GLY A 439 -5.12 31.81 -6.99
CA GLY A 439 -5.04 32.31 -8.38
C GLY A 439 -5.11 31.23 -9.45
N SER A 440 -5.23 29.95 -9.08
CA SER A 440 -5.36 28.87 -10.06
C SER A 440 -6.68 28.95 -10.85
N PRO A 441 -6.67 28.61 -12.16
CA PRO A 441 -7.88 28.52 -12.96
C PRO A 441 -8.96 27.66 -12.31
N GLY A 442 -10.23 28.07 -12.44
CA GLY A 442 -11.39 27.39 -11.85
C GLY A 442 -11.79 27.91 -10.47
N ASN A 443 -10.92 28.67 -9.78
CA ASN A 443 -11.20 29.26 -8.47
C ASN A 443 -11.94 30.61 -8.52
N GLU A 444 -12.30 31.12 -9.70
CA GLU A 444 -12.91 32.46 -9.89
C GLU A 444 -14.25 32.60 -9.16
N GLY A 445 -14.98 31.50 -8.97
CA GLY A 445 -16.25 31.47 -8.24
C GLY A 445 -16.13 31.46 -6.71
N LEU A 446 -14.91 31.38 -6.16
CA LEU A 446 -14.68 31.37 -4.71
C LEU A 446 -14.67 32.79 -4.13
N LYS A 447 -15.54 33.06 -3.16
CA LYS A 447 -15.51 34.31 -2.37
C LYS A 447 -14.37 34.35 -1.35
N GLU A 448 -13.88 33.19 -0.94
CA GLU A 448 -12.76 33.00 -0.04
C GLU A 448 -12.02 31.71 -0.44
N PHE A 449 -10.75 31.59 -0.08
CA PHE A 449 -9.94 30.40 -0.36
C PHE A 449 -9.73 29.56 0.91
N PRO A 450 -10.57 28.54 1.18
CA PRO A 450 -10.60 27.89 2.49
C PRO A 450 -9.72 26.64 2.56
N PHE A 451 -9.25 26.12 1.43
CA PHE A 451 -8.65 24.79 1.34
C PHE A 451 -7.47 24.55 2.29
N PRO A 452 -6.53 25.49 2.52
CA PRO A 452 -5.43 25.27 3.47
C PRO A 452 -5.87 24.96 4.91
N LYS A 453 -7.08 25.41 5.30
CA LYS A 453 -7.67 25.13 6.62
C LYS A 453 -8.55 23.88 6.64
N LEU A 454 -9.00 23.41 5.47
CA LEU A 454 -9.96 22.33 5.33
C LEU A 454 -9.32 21.00 4.89
N ILE A 455 -8.11 21.04 4.33
CA ILE A 455 -7.36 19.87 3.86
C ILE A 455 -6.31 19.49 4.89
N ASP A 456 -6.35 18.23 5.32
CA ASP A 456 -5.42 17.67 6.29
C ASP A 456 -4.19 17.09 5.59
N THR A 457 -4.36 16.44 4.44
CA THR A 457 -3.30 15.77 3.70
C THR A 457 -3.43 16.04 2.20
N TYR A 458 -2.35 16.51 1.59
CA TYR A 458 -2.22 16.69 0.15
C TYR A 458 -1.67 15.40 -0.48
N CYS A 459 -2.25 14.98 -1.60
CA CYS A 459 -1.93 13.72 -2.28
C CYS A 459 -1.56 13.93 -3.76
N PRO A 460 -0.40 14.54 -4.06
CA PRO A 460 0.15 14.65 -5.41
C PRO A 460 0.59 13.30 -5.98
N GLU A 461 0.40 13.11 -7.29
CA GLU A 461 0.99 12.00 -8.03
C GLU A 461 2.52 12.09 -8.09
N ILE A 462 3.19 10.96 -7.88
CA ILE A 462 4.63 10.84 -8.13
C ILE A 462 4.86 9.95 -9.35
N ASP A 463 5.74 10.41 -10.24
CA ASP A 463 6.15 9.70 -11.44
C ASP A 463 7.63 9.98 -11.75
N GLU A 464 8.23 9.21 -12.66
CA GLU A 464 9.65 9.34 -13.03
C GLU A 464 9.96 10.52 -13.94
N ASN A 465 8.95 11.15 -14.54
CA ASN A 465 9.12 12.15 -15.60
C ASN A 465 8.69 13.57 -15.15
N TYR A 466 8.02 13.68 -14.02
CA TYR A 466 7.35 14.87 -13.55
C TYR A 466 7.18 14.83 -12.04
N ASP A 467 7.61 15.90 -11.39
CA ASP A 467 7.56 16.02 -9.95
C ASP A 467 6.45 16.96 -9.50
N ARG A 468 5.36 16.37 -8.99
CA ARG A 468 4.19 17.13 -8.52
C ARG A 468 4.31 17.60 -7.08
N TRP A 469 5.42 17.32 -6.41
CA TRP A 469 5.69 17.83 -5.06
C TRP A 469 7.15 18.17 -4.81
N MET A 470 7.40 19.46 -4.64
CA MET A 470 8.72 19.98 -4.35
C MET A 470 8.86 20.44 -2.90
N PRO A 471 10.05 20.34 -2.26
CA PRO A 471 10.25 20.78 -0.88
C PRO A 471 9.87 22.23 -0.57
N TYR A 472 9.91 23.11 -1.58
CA TYR A 472 9.52 24.52 -1.43
C TYR A 472 8.00 24.73 -1.36
N TYR A 473 7.17 23.74 -1.72
CA TYR A 473 5.70 23.87 -1.61
C TYR A 473 5.26 24.09 -0.17
N PHE A 474 5.96 23.48 0.80
CA PHE A 474 5.73 23.73 2.22
C PHE A 474 5.87 25.21 2.58
N GLU A 475 6.90 25.88 2.05
CA GLU A 475 7.19 27.28 2.36
C GLU A 475 6.32 28.22 1.53
N ASP A 476 6.28 28.04 0.21
CA ASP A 476 5.60 28.93 -0.74
C ASP A 476 4.08 28.96 -0.53
N TYR A 477 3.47 27.84 -0.15
CA TYR A 477 2.03 27.73 0.13
C TYR A 477 1.70 27.69 1.63
N LYS A 478 2.68 27.95 2.50
CA LYS A 478 2.53 28.00 3.97
C LYS A 478 1.92 26.73 4.56
N ILE A 479 2.28 25.58 4.01
CA ILE A 479 1.87 24.27 4.50
C ILE A 479 2.84 23.87 5.62
N PRO A 480 2.37 23.59 6.84
CA PRO A 480 3.26 23.16 7.92
C PRO A 480 4.09 21.93 7.53
N ARG A 481 5.38 21.92 7.91
CA ARG A 481 6.24 20.74 7.77
C ARG A 481 5.87 19.69 8.81
N ASP A 482 4.80 18.96 8.51
CA ASP A 482 4.33 17.77 9.23
C ASP A 482 4.17 16.66 8.19
N ARG A 483 4.72 15.48 8.48
CA ARG A 483 4.70 14.33 7.57
C ARG A 483 3.28 13.94 7.16
N ARG A 484 2.30 14.15 8.05
CA ARG A 484 0.89 13.89 7.78
C ARG A 484 0.30 14.80 6.69
N LYS A 485 0.96 15.90 6.34
CA LYS A 485 0.51 16.81 5.28
C LYS A 485 0.73 16.26 3.88
N LEU A 486 1.53 15.21 3.70
CA LEU A 486 1.89 14.70 2.39
C LEU A 486 1.74 13.19 2.31
N TRP A 487 0.85 12.75 1.41
CA TRP A 487 0.85 11.41 0.84
C TRP A 487 1.23 11.47 -0.64
N CYS A 488 1.74 10.38 -1.19
CA CYS A 488 2.06 10.31 -2.62
C CYS A 488 1.11 9.35 -3.34
N TYR A 489 0.48 9.81 -4.41
CA TYR A 489 -0.34 8.98 -5.29
C TYR A 489 0.55 8.23 -6.28
N ILE A 490 0.52 6.90 -6.25
CA ILE A 490 1.35 6.02 -7.10
C ILE A 490 0.50 5.40 -8.21
N VAL A 491 0.72 5.84 -9.45
CA VAL A 491 0.00 5.32 -10.64
C VAL A 491 0.95 5.07 -11.79
N ALA A 492 1.66 6.11 -12.24
CA ALA A 492 2.63 6.04 -13.32
C ALA A 492 4.05 5.96 -12.75
N THR A 493 4.35 4.93 -11.93
CA THR A 493 5.69 4.77 -11.34
C THR A 493 6.28 3.37 -11.48
N SER A 494 7.57 3.31 -11.80
CA SER A 494 8.38 2.09 -11.77
C SER A 494 8.41 1.41 -10.40
N ARG A 495 8.07 2.12 -9.31
CA ARG A 495 8.01 1.57 -7.95
C ARG A 495 6.94 0.48 -7.78
N ILE A 496 5.94 0.42 -8.66
CA ILE A 496 4.86 -0.58 -8.59
C ILE A 496 4.95 -1.66 -9.67
N ALA A 497 5.99 -1.61 -10.51
CA ALA A 497 6.14 -2.44 -11.69
C ALA A 497 6.91 -3.75 -11.41
N ILE A 498 6.59 -4.80 -12.17
CA ILE A 498 7.21 -6.14 -12.04
C ILE A 498 8.60 -6.18 -12.65
N ASP A 499 8.72 -5.65 -13.86
CA ASP A 499 9.88 -5.77 -14.76
C ASP A 499 10.93 -4.68 -14.53
N THR A 500 11.07 -4.20 -13.31
CA THR A 500 12.04 -3.17 -12.92
C THR A 500 13.00 -3.74 -11.89
N PRO A 501 14.19 -3.15 -11.67
CA PRO A 501 15.05 -3.54 -10.55
C PRO A 501 14.25 -3.56 -9.23
N GLY A 502 14.45 -4.58 -8.39
CA GLY A 502 13.57 -4.83 -7.25
C GLY A 502 13.67 -3.78 -6.16
N ILE A 503 14.79 -3.05 -6.12
CA ILE A 503 14.96 -1.88 -5.27
C ILE A 503 13.86 -0.83 -5.49
N ASN A 504 13.34 -0.68 -6.72
CA ASN A 504 12.24 0.24 -7.00
C ASN A 504 10.97 -0.10 -6.19
N ASN A 505 10.72 -1.38 -5.95
CA ASN A 505 9.55 -1.81 -5.17
C ASN A 505 9.74 -1.59 -3.65
N ARG A 506 10.99 -1.55 -3.17
CA ARG A 506 11.30 -1.39 -1.73
C ARG A 506 11.57 0.06 -1.30
N VAL A 507 11.90 0.97 -2.22
CA VAL A 507 12.31 2.35 -1.85
C VAL A 507 11.13 3.30 -1.56
N LEU A 508 9.91 2.91 -1.89
CA LEU A 508 8.75 3.79 -1.95
C LEU A 508 8.54 4.61 -0.66
N ALA A 509 8.52 3.98 0.50
CA ALA A 509 8.23 4.71 1.74
C ALA A 509 9.39 5.64 2.15
N LEU A 510 10.65 5.28 1.90
CA LEU A 510 11.79 6.17 2.16
C LEU A 510 11.89 7.35 1.20
N ASP A 511 11.41 7.20 -0.04
CA ASP A 511 11.21 8.33 -0.96
C ASP A 511 10.18 9.32 -0.37
N VAL A 512 9.03 8.80 0.07
CA VAL A 512 8.01 9.61 0.75
C VAL A 512 8.57 10.25 2.03
N PHE A 513 9.38 9.52 2.81
CA PHE A 513 10.05 10.07 3.98
C PHE A 513 10.93 11.27 3.61
N GLN A 514 11.74 11.13 2.55
CA GLN A 514 12.65 12.18 2.08
C GLN A 514 11.91 13.42 1.57
N ARG A 515 10.74 13.23 0.96
CA ARG A 515 9.84 14.33 0.54
C ARG A 515 9.15 15.03 1.71
N GLY A 516 9.30 14.51 2.92
CA GLY A 516 8.66 15.02 4.13
C GLY A 516 7.22 14.56 4.30
N GLY A 517 6.85 13.40 3.75
CA GLY A 517 5.53 12.77 3.88
C GLY A 517 5.52 11.54 4.78
N SER A 518 4.34 10.92 4.89
CA SER A 518 4.10 9.67 5.66
C SER A 518 2.97 8.81 5.12
N GLY A 519 2.76 8.79 3.80
CA GLY A 519 1.84 7.81 3.25
C GLY A 519 1.71 7.83 1.74
N VAL A 520 0.91 6.90 1.26
CA VAL A 520 0.70 6.67 -0.17
C VAL A 520 -0.75 6.33 -0.48
N LEU A 521 -1.12 6.60 -1.72
CA LEU A 521 -2.42 6.23 -2.27
C LEU A 521 -2.20 5.47 -3.57
N MET A 522 -3.01 4.45 -3.82
CA MET A 522 -3.18 3.78 -5.10
C MET A 522 -4.66 3.48 -5.31
N TRP A 523 -5.18 3.76 -6.49
CA TRP A 523 -6.63 3.73 -6.71
C TRP A 523 -7.20 2.32 -6.88
N GLU A 524 -6.43 1.33 -7.34
CA GLU A 524 -6.83 -0.08 -7.44
C GLU A 524 -5.64 -1.04 -7.46
N SER A 525 -5.82 -2.25 -6.89
CA SER A 525 -4.81 -3.31 -6.71
C SER A 525 -5.20 -4.67 -7.31
N PHE A 526 -6.46 -4.85 -7.73
CA PHE A 526 -7.03 -6.09 -8.29
C PHE A 526 -7.56 -5.87 -9.73
N GLY A 527 -7.02 -4.90 -10.45
CA GLY A 527 -7.49 -4.52 -11.78
C GLY A 527 -7.05 -5.47 -12.88
N TRP A 528 -7.53 -6.71 -12.88
CA TRP A 528 -7.19 -7.71 -13.90
C TRP A 528 -7.90 -7.48 -15.23
N ASP A 529 -9.21 -7.23 -15.22
CA ASP A 529 -9.96 -6.75 -16.39
C ASP A 529 -10.17 -5.24 -16.25
N HIS A 530 -9.41 -4.48 -17.04
CA HIS A 530 -9.28 -3.03 -16.89
C HIS A 530 -9.48 -2.26 -18.20
N LEU A 531 -9.71 -0.95 -18.10
CA LEU A 531 -9.97 -0.07 -19.26
C LEU A 531 -8.74 0.22 -20.14
N TYR A 532 -7.53 -0.11 -19.69
CA TYR A 532 -6.27 0.38 -20.25
C TYR A 532 -5.50 -0.64 -21.10
N GLY A 533 -6.20 -1.43 -21.92
CA GLY A 533 -5.58 -2.44 -22.79
C GLY A 533 -6.45 -3.68 -22.95
N GLY A 534 -5.87 -4.72 -23.55
CA GLY A 534 -6.55 -5.99 -23.82
C GLY A 534 -6.18 -7.14 -22.87
N SER A 535 -5.28 -6.92 -21.92
CA SER A 535 -4.94 -7.96 -20.94
C SER A 535 -6.08 -8.17 -19.96
N MET A 536 -6.41 -9.44 -19.71
CA MET A 536 -7.40 -9.89 -18.71
C MET A 536 -6.88 -11.04 -17.85
N ASP A 537 -5.65 -11.51 -18.08
CA ASP A 537 -5.06 -12.66 -17.39
C ASP A 537 -3.62 -12.33 -17.01
N PRO A 538 -3.38 -11.86 -15.77
CA PRO A 538 -2.06 -11.43 -15.34
C PRO A 538 -1.03 -12.58 -15.30
N TRP A 539 -1.46 -13.84 -15.38
CA TRP A 539 -0.55 -14.99 -15.52
C TRP A 539 0.08 -15.10 -16.92
N LYS A 540 -0.58 -14.54 -17.94
CA LYS A 540 -0.16 -14.64 -19.36
C LYS A 540 0.37 -13.33 -19.92
N ASP A 541 -0.19 -12.23 -19.45
CA ASP A 541 0.22 -10.88 -19.80
C ASP A 541 0.00 -9.98 -18.57
N PRO A 542 1.04 -9.73 -17.76
CA PRO A 542 0.91 -8.88 -16.59
C PRO A 542 0.87 -7.39 -16.94
N TYR A 543 0.94 -7.01 -18.23
CA TYR A 543 0.91 -5.62 -18.64
C TYR A 543 -0.46 -5.00 -18.34
N THR A 544 -0.46 -3.94 -17.55
CA THR A 544 -1.69 -3.21 -17.20
C THR A 544 -1.72 -1.83 -17.86
N ARG A 545 -1.88 -0.75 -17.10
CA ARG A 545 -1.96 0.61 -17.65
C ARG A 545 -0.58 1.15 -18.07
N HIS A 546 0.28 1.43 -17.10
CA HIS A 546 1.57 2.09 -17.32
C HIS A 546 2.75 1.12 -17.28
N ALA A 547 2.55 -0.04 -16.66
CA ALA A 547 3.58 -1.05 -16.47
C ALA A 547 2.99 -2.44 -16.20
N ASN A 548 3.88 -3.44 -16.29
CA ASN A 548 3.60 -4.79 -15.81
C ASN A 548 3.27 -4.76 -14.32
N GLY A 549 2.06 -5.20 -13.96
CA GLY A 549 1.58 -5.32 -12.58
C GLY A 549 1.05 -4.04 -11.93
N SER A 550 1.10 -2.86 -12.57
CA SER A 550 0.77 -1.57 -11.93
C SER A 550 -0.63 -1.48 -11.28
N LEU A 551 -1.60 -2.29 -11.70
CA LEU A 551 -2.94 -2.38 -11.10
C LEU A 551 -3.26 -3.75 -10.50
N ALA A 552 -2.30 -4.67 -10.49
CA ALA A 552 -2.51 -6.07 -10.16
C ALA A 552 -1.42 -6.55 -9.20
N PHE A 553 -1.58 -6.25 -7.90
CA PHE A 553 -0.69 -6.73 -6.83
C PHE A 553 -1.02 -8.14 -6.35
N PHE A 554 -2.13 -8.69 -6.84
CA PHE A 554 -2.60 -10.03 -6.58
C PHE A 554 -2.89 -10.73 -7.89
N TYR A 555 -2.84 -12.06 -7.87
CA TYR A 555 -3.17 -12.91 -9.00
C TYR A 555 -4.46 -13.68 -8.74
N PRO A 556 -5.32 -13.84 -9.77
CA PRO A 556 -6.53 -14.65 -9.66
C PRO A 556 -6.17 -16.13 -9.55
N PRO A 557 -7.12 -16.99 -9.12
CA PRO A 557 -6.96 -18.44 -9.26
C PRO A 557 -6.56 -18.83 -10.69
N ARG A 558 -5.56 -19.72 -10.83
CA ARG A 558 -4.97 -20.10 -12.12
C ARG A 558 -5.87 -21.07 -12.87
N ARG A 559 -6.92 -20.55 -13.51
CA ARG A 559 -7.92 -21.31 -14.27
C ARG A 559 -8.52 -20.46 -15.39
N SER A 560 -9.22 -21.10 -16.33
CA SER A 560 -9.94 -20.38 -17.38
C SER A 560 -10.99 -19.43 -16.77
N PRO A 561 -11.11 -18.19 -17.28
CA PRO A 561 -12.18 -17.27 -16.90
C PRO A 561 -13.57 -17.91 -17.05
N GLY A 562 -14.48 -17.66 -16.11
CA GLY A 562 -15.87 -18.16 -16.15
C GLY A 562 -16.14 -19.52 -15.48
N SER A 563 -15.17 -20.10 -14.78
CA SER A 563 -15.42 -21.30 -13.95
C SER A 563 -16.45 -21.02 -12.86
N LYS A 564 -17.52 -21.82 -12.80
CA LYS A 564 -18.61 -21.66 -11.83
C LYS A 564 -18.30 -22.24 -10.44
N LYS A 565 -17.20 -22.99 -10.28
CA LYS A 565 -16.81 -23.54 -8.98
C LYS A 565 -16.17 -22.42 -8.15
N ALA A 566 -16.63 -22.21 -6.92
CA ALA A 566 -16.00 -21.23 -6.05
C ALA A 566 -14.55 -21.62 -5.76
N ASP A 567 -13.64 -20.66 -5.85
CA ASP A 567 -12.23 -20.79 -5.50
C ASP A 567 -11.81 -19.56 -4.70
N PHE A 568 -11.35 -19.75 -3.48
CA PHE A 568 -10.98 -18.67 -2.56
C PHE A 568 -9.46 -18.45 -2.51
N THR A 569 -8.69 -19.02 -3.44
CA THR A 569 -7.24 -18.86 -3.52
C THR A 569 -6.88 -17.41 -3.79
N ILE A 570 -6.12 -16.80 -2.88
CA ILE A 570 -5.60 -15.43 -3.01
C ILE A 570 -4.09 -15.50 -3.10
N THR A 571 -3.54 -15.14 -4.25
CA THR A 571 -2.10 -15.22 -4.53
C THR A 571 -1.50 -13.82 -4.51
N PRO A 572 -0.74 -13.43 -3.46
CA PRO A 572 -0.08 -12.13 -3.41
C PRO A 572 1.12 -12.07 -4.36
N SER A 573 1.57 -10.86 -4.68
CA SER A 573 2.82 -10.61 -5.39
C SER A 573 3.99 -10.41 -4.43
N LEU A 574 5.19 -10.58 -4.96
CA LEU A 574 6.45 -10.20 -4.33
C LEU A 574 6.48 -8.69 -4.06
N ARG A 575 5.92 -7.87 -4.96
CA ARG A 575 5.78 -6.43 -4.77
C ARG A 575 4.99 -6.05 -3.53
N LEU A 576 4.00 -6.86 -3.13
CA LEU A 576 3.27 -6.66 -1.89
C LEU A 576 4.17 -6.88 -0.66
N ALA A 577 5.06 -7.87 -0.71
CA ALA A 577 6.02 -8.15 0.36
C ALA A 577 7.08 -7.05 0.47
N THR A 578 7.64 -6.59 -0.66
CA THR A 578 8.62 -5.50 -0.65
C THR A 578 8.02 -4.15 -0.28
N PHE A 579 6.72 -3.92 -0.58
CA PHE A 579 5.99 -2.77 -0.04
C PHE A 579 5.95 -2.81 1.49
N ARG A 580 5.60 -3.96 2.09
CA ARG A 580 5.59 -4.11 3.55
C ARG A 580 6.94 -3.72 4.15
N GLU A 581 8.02 -4.25 3.57
CA GLU A 581 9.37 -3.96 4.05
C GLU A 581 9.75 -2.49 3.85
N SER A 582 9.27 -1.84 2.78
CA SER A 582 9.44 -0.40 2.61
C SER A 582 8.83 0.38 3.79
N VAL A 583 7.65 -0.04 4.27
CA VAL A 583 7.01 0.56 5.44
C VAL A 583 7.83 0.32 6.70
N ASP A 584 8.41 -0.87 6.87
CA ASP A 584 9.31 -1.16 7.97
C ASP A 584 10.57 -0.27 7.92
N ASP A 585 11.18 -0.10 6.75
CA ASP A 585 12.33 0.79 6.52
C ASP A 585 11.98 2.28 6.82
N PHE A 586 10.74 2.70 6.56
CA PHE A 586 10.24 4.02 6.98
C PHE A 586 10.20 4.16 8.51
N GLU A 587 9.77 3.14 9.25
CA GLU A 587 9.73 3.19 10.71
C GLU A 587 11.14 3.33 11.31
N TYR A 588 12.17 2.74 10.70
CA TYR A 588 13.56 2.93 11.12
C TYR A 588 13.94 4.42 11.02
N ALA A 589 13.68 5.05 9.87
CA ALA A 589 13.96 6.46 9.67
C ALA A 589 13.12 7.36 10.60
N ARG A 590 11.85 7.01 10.84
CA ARG A 590 10.94 7.73 11.73
C ARG A 590 11.40 7.69 13.19
N ILE A 591 11.77 6.51 13.69
CA ILE A 591 12.29 6.31 15.05
C ILE A 591 13.59 7.11 15.22
N LEU A 592 14.51 7.02 14.25
CA LEU A 592 15.78 7.75 14.31
C LEU A 592 15.56 9.27 14.29
N GLU A 593 14.61 9.77 13.48
CA GLU A 593 14.23 11.18 13.47
C GLU A 593 13.70 11.65 14.83
N ASP A 594 12.87 10.86 15.52
CA ASP A 594 12.37 11.21 16.85
C ASP A 594 13.46 11.18 17.91
N LEU A 595 14.37 10.21 17.86
CA LEU A 595 15.51 10.15 18.75
C LEU A 595 16.44 11.34 18.55
N VAL A 596 16.67 11.79 17.31
CA VAL A 596 17.44 13.00 17.02
C VAL A 596 16.76 14.23 17.62
N LYS A 597 15.43 14.38 17.47
CA LYS A 597 14.68 15.48 18.10
C LYS A 597 14.81 15.45 19.63
N ALA A 598 14.72 14.26 20.24
CA ALA A 598 14.89 14.09 21.68
C ALA A 598 16.32 14.38 22.14
N GLY A 599 17.33 13.90 21.41
CA GLY A 599 18.76 14.13 21.65
C GLY A 599 19.10 15.60 21.64
N ARG A 600 18.65 16.35 20.62
CA ARG A 600 18.82 17.81 20.55
C ARG A 600 18.20 18.53 21.76
N LYS A 601 17.00 18.10 22.19
CA LYS A 601 16.33 18.70 23.36
C LYS A 601 17.09 18.44 24.67
N LYS A 602 17.80 17.31 24.77
CA LYS A 602 18.63 16.94 25.93
C LYS A 602 20.11 17.29 25.77
N SER A 603 20.51 17.98 24.69
CA SER A 603 21.91 18.28 24.37
C SER A 603 22.83 17.05 24.29
N VAL A 604 22.29 15.90 23.88
CA VAL A 604 23.06 14.68 23.56
C VAL A 604 23.59 14.78 22.14
N ASP A 605 24.80 14.27 21.87
CA ASP A 605 25.37 14.23 20.53
C ASP A 605 24.51 13.39 19.56
N THR A 606 24.04 14.01 18.48
CA THR A 606 23.21 13.41 17.43
C THR A 606 23.91 13.31 16.07
N ALA A 607 25.19 13.67 15.95
CA ALA A 607 25.85 13.90 14.67
C ALA A 607 25.78 12.69 13.71
N GLU A 608 26.10 11.48 14.19
CA GLU A 608 26.10 10.28 13.35
C GLU A 608 24.68 9.77 13.02
N ALA A 609 23.70 10.00 13.91
CA ALA A 609 22.30 9.71 13.63
C ALA A 609 21.74 10.66 12.55
N GLU A 610 22.08 11.94 12.62
CA GLU A 610 21.74 12.93 11.60
C GLU A 610 22.41 12.63 10.25
N ARG A 611 23.68 12.18 10.28
CA ARG A 611 24.39 11.73 9.08
C ARG A 611 23.65 10.57 8.42
N ALA A 612 23.26 9.54 9.17
CA ALA A 612 22.50 8.40 8.64
C ALA A 612 21.15 8.82 8.02
N LEU A 613 20.41 9.74 8.66
CA LEU A 613 19.18 10.30 8.07
C LEU A 613 19.47 11.10 6.79
N SER A 614 20.56 11.86 6.77
CA SER A 614 20.96 12.65 5.60
C SER A 614 21.37 11.78 4.41
N ASP A 615 21.88 10.57 4.66
CA ASP A 615 22.23 9.61 3.62
C ASP A 615 21.01 9.16 2.81
N ILE A 616 19.80 9.13 3.39
CA ILE A 616 18.57 8.83 2.63
C ILE A 616 18.48 9.76 1.40
N ARG A 617 18.84 11.04 1.55
CA ARG A 617 18.85 12.01 0.44
C ARG A 617 19.84 11.65 -0.66
N ARG A 618 20.96 11.00 -0.32
CA ARG A 618 21.97 10.59 -1.31
C ARG A 618 21.45 9.47 -2.21
N PHE A 619 20.50 8.68 -1.72
CA PHE A 619 19.82 7.68 -2.54
C PHE A 619 18.87 8.31 -3.57
N PHE A 620 18.31 9.48 -3.23
CA PHE A 620 17.39 10.27 -4.06
C PHE A 620 18.04 11.62 -4.44
N PRO A 621 19.07 11.64 -5.31
CA PRO A 621 19.74 12.88 -5.72
C PRO A 621 18.77 13.93 -6.29
N GLN A 622 17.66 13.48 -6.89
CA GLN A 622 16.54 14.32 -7.30
C GLN A 622 15.22 13.59 -6.99
N ASN A 623 14.10 14.31 -7.01
CA ASN A 623 12.79 13.72 -6.74
C ASN A 623 12.37 12.67 -7.80
N THR A 624 12.87 12.79 -9.03
CA THR A 624 12.62 11.85 -10.14
C THR A 624 13.75 10.86 -10.38
N ASN A 625 14.86 10.95 -9.64
CA ASN A 625 16.06 10.14 -9.87
C ASN A 625 16.55 9.52 -8.57
N TRP A 626 16.73 8.21 -8.58
CA TRP A 626 17.27 7.47 -7.44
C TRP A 626 18.23 6.37 -7.86
N SER A 627 19.10 6.01 -6.93
CA SER A 627 20.09 4.96 -7.12
C SER A 627 19.40 3.60 -7.32
N GLN A 628 20.01 2.74 -8.15
CA GLN A 628 19.59 1.34 -8.33
C GLN A 628 20.45 0.38 -7.49
N ASN A 629 21.34 0.90 -6.63
CA ASN A 629 22.27 0.13 -5.82
C ASN A 629 21.58 -0.37 -4.54
N ASP A 630 21.03 -1.57 -4.60
CA ASP A 630 20.34 -2.21 -3.48
C ASP A 630 21.29 -2.58 -2.33
N ALA A 631 22.52 -2.99 -2.62
CA ALA A 631 23.52 -3.28 -1.59
C ALA A 631 23.77 -2.06 -0.69
N TRP A 632 23.94 -0.88 -1.28
CA TRP A 632 24.10 0.36 -0.52
C TRP A 632 22.86 0.72 0.31
N PHE A 633 21.65 0.45 -0.22
CA PHE A 633 20.40 0.68 0.50
C PHE A 633 20.30 -0.20 1.75
N LEU A 634 20.69 -1.47 1.65
CA LEU A 634 20.72 -2.39 2.79
C LEU A 634 21.76 -1.99 3.83
N GLU A 635 22.93 -1.52 3.40
CA GLU A 635 23.92 -0.93 4.30
C GLU A 635 23.39 0.32 5.00
N LEU A 636 22.64 1.19 4.31
CA LEU A 636 21.97 2.33 4.94
C LEU A 636 20.97 1.87 5.99
N ARG A 637 20.19 0.81 5.72
CA ARG A 637 19.24 0.23 6.67
C ARG A 637 19.93 -0.24 7.95
N ASP A 638 21.02 -1.01 7.86
CA ASP A 638 21.81 -1.42 9.04
C ASP A 638 22.39 -0.19 9.76
N ARG A 639 22.93 0.80 9.04
CA ARG A 639 23.42 2.05 9.66
C ARG A 639 22.33 2.76 10.47
N MET A 640 21.12 2.90 9.92
CA MET A 640 19.99 3.48 10.66
C MET A 640 19.68 2.67 11.93
N ALA A 641 19.62 1.34 11.83
CA ALA A 641 19.37 0.44 12.95
C ALA A 641 20.40 0.60 14.07
N ARG A 642 21.69 0.60 13.71
CA ARG A 642 22.82 0.77 14.64
C ARG A 642 22.78 2.13 15.32
N GLN A 643 22.43 3.19 14.58
CA GLN A 643 22.30 4.54 15.15
C GLN A 643 21.09 4.69 16.07
N ILE A 644 19.98 3.99 15.82
CA ILE A 644 18.85 3.93 16.75
C ILE A 644 19.31 3.36 18.10
N VAL A 645 20.02 2.22 18.08
CA VAL A 645 20.53 1.57 19.30
C VAL A 645 21.52 2.47 20.03
N ALA A 646 22.49 3.05 19.29
CA ALA A 646 23.53 3.89 19.88
C ALA A 646 22.96 5.20 20.47
N LEU A 647 22.02 5.86 19.80
CA LEU A 647 21.42 7.10 20.30
C LEU A 647 20.47 6.84 21.47
N ARG A 648 19.72 5.73 21.50
CA ARG A 648 18.94 5.33 22.69
C ARG A 648 19.83 5.14 23.91
N SER A 649 20.91 4.37 23.76
CA SER A 649 21.88 4.16 24.86
C SER A 649 22.42 5.47 25.44
N ARG A 650 22.77 6.44 24.58
CA ARG A 650 23.22 7.78 25.00
C ARG A 650 22.13 8.68 25.61
N LEU A 651 20.87 8.38 25.37
CA LEU A 651 19.73 9.14 25.90
C LEU A 651 19.26 8.61 27.27
N ASP A 652 19.57 7.35 27.54
CA ASP A 652 19.20 6.61 28.76
C ASP A 652 20.32 6.67 29.82
N GLY A 653 21.59 6.77 29.39
CA GLY A 653 22.73 7.10 30.25
C GLY A 653 22.87 8.60 30.46
#